data_AF-A0A2T1N8W4-F1
#
_entry.id   AF-A0A2T1N8W4-F1
#
_cell.length_a   1.000
_cell.length_b   1.000
_cell.length_c   1.000
_cell.angle_alpha   90.00
_cell.angle_beta   90.00
_cell.angle_gamma   90.00
#
_symmetry.space_group_name_H-M   'P 1'
#
loop_
_entity.id
_entity.type
_entity.pdbx_description
1 polymer ?
#
loop_
_entity_poly.entity_id
_entity_poly.type
_entity_poly.pdbx_seq_one_letter_code
_entity_poly.pdbx_strand_id
1 'polypeptide(L)'
;MEYSNNISTNILRDESKKIEYVVTPNTKEIFDRIFVNNYGANKSFNLIGNYGTGKSTFLWALEKNLNKEKIFFSDLNFEQDSFVDYEFIKIIGENDSLLNVLSKELKLKGVVDNSKIIAALEKRRIKASNSKKGVVLVIDEFGKFLEYASKNKSADELFLIQQISEWANDDLNETYFIITLHQNFSSYGNSLSNQDKLEWEKVKGRFVDLVFNEPVEQLIYFASKKLKEFLIPKKIESDFKSLLKLIQDSKLVSHNKLVNEELSDSLYPLDWLSSNVLVNSLQRYGQNERSLFSFLNDDTDYSVKNLKENFYSVSNVYDYLVNTLSSEINSSDNPHRAQWLTTFRVLERVELVFGDDYLQASEVIKTIGLVNIFSKVGGLFDKDFIASYFKLTRSFNVLPILDKLEKAGIIRFYKHSNKINFLEGTDLDLEQELITISKEINPDFSVANEIKALVDLPVLLVKRYSFETGTRRFFEYRVFDSYQELTEAEGVIDGYINLVFDDIKVSSIKKKSKDFTSNIFVLYKNSTQIRNEVLTILKFGRLIEKHSEDTNAKKLLDSERQFHLQQLENLVINKLFNNDKNIWINNGKIEPVVSKHRLYEWLTEICYKIYKNTPVFNNELINKQFLSAPINTARKYLIRSILENDHLENLDFPEEKFPPQKAIYISLLKEAGIHKKNSKLGYYELTKPSSDSNLYGLWNESEAFLNSSLSNKRNLLEFYELLQASPYKLKKGFVDFWIPIFLIAKKEDYALFHTNGGFVPFLTEDIIDLIHKKPQDFLIKSYDVSGLKVNLLESYKELVQIGDSKSKGTQSTFLSIFGNFLRFQRGLNNYTLKTDKLSSKATKLRDAIMVSKDPEDALFNLFPTALGFHTLAIKEDQEVLNSFTNHIQNAIREIRNAYDELLNRVEKVIIDSFYCTSADFEVYKNEIQSKISEISPSTLGKVQSVFYQRLISPLDDRVSWIKSVADVALGKGLEELLDEEEPLLISTIKDLSLGLIKASEIRNFNSNSKQGTLYSIRFFGETGEFVDDKLVVNTNISKEFKSIKKTISETISKLDEATRKELLVELLSKEMHI
;
A
#
# COMPACT_ATOMS: atom_id res chain seq x y z
N MET A 1 2.86 -17.73 77.22
CA MET A 1 2.12 -16.54 76.75
C MET A 1 1.26 -16.98 75.59
N GLU A 2 -0.05 -16.98 75.77
CA GLU A 2 -1.00 -17.26 74.68
C GLU A 2 -1.07 -16.00 73.78
N TYR A 3 -0.54 -16.09 72.57
CA TYR A 3 -0.64 -15.00 71.59
C TYR A 3 -2.06 -14.97 71.02
N SER A 4 -2.78 -13.86 71.18
CA SER A 4 -4.07 -13.68 70.51
C SER A 4 -3.83 -13.37 69.03
N ASN A 5 -4.22 -14.31 68.15
CA ASN A 5 -4.06 -14.21 66.70
C ASN A 5 -5.09 -13.24 66.08
N ASN A 6 -4.83 -11.94 66.16
CA ASN A 6 -5.59 -10.97 65.36
C ASN A 6 -4.75 -10.57 64.14
N ILE A 7 -5.16 -11.05 62.96
CA ILE A 7 -4.35 -11.05 61.72
C ILE A 7 -4.31 -9.66 61.04
N SER A 8 -5.18 -8.71 61.42
CA SER A 8 -5.17 -7.33 60.91
C SER A 8 -5.66 -6.32 61.93
N THR A 9 -4.94 -5.20 62.07
CA THR A 9 -5.28 -4.07 62.95
C THR A 9 -5.89 -2.93 62.13
N ASN A 10 -7.01 -2.38 62.59
CA ASN A 10 -7.63 -1.19 62.00
C ASN A 10 -7.79 -0.09 63.07
N ILE A 11 -7.26 1.10 62.78
CA ILE A 11 -7.13 2.21 63.76
C ILE A 11 -8.46 2.79 64.25
N LEU A 12 -9.59 2.51 63.58
CA LEU A 12 -10.94 2.92 63.99
C LEU A 12 -11.73 1.74 64.59
N ARG A 13 -11.70 0.56 63.97
CA ARG A 13 -12.47 -0.63 64.41
C ARG A 13 -11.98 -1.19 65.74
N ASP A 14 -10.66 -1.23 65.94
CA ASP A 14 -10.05 -1.95 67.06
C ASP A 14 -9.77 -1.06 68.28
N GLU A 15 -10.19 0.21 68.27
CA GLU A 15 -9.90 1.24 69.28
C GLU A 15 -10.20 0.82 70.75
N SER A 16 -11.20 -0.05 70.95
CA SER A 16 -11.64 -0.55 72.26
C SER A 16 -10.93 -1.81 72.76
N LYS A 17 -10.04 -2.43 71.97
CA LYS A 17 -9.33 -3.66 72.34
C LYS A 17 -8.03 -3.38 73.10
N LYS A 18 -7.59 -4.33 73.94
CA LYS A 18 -6.30 -4.24 74.64
C LYS A 18 -5.15 -4.51 73.67
N ILE A 19 -4.23 -3.57 73.52
CA ILE A 19 -3.06 -3.68 72.62
C ILE A 19 -1.86 -4.33 73.33
N GLU A 20 -1.37 -5.43 72.74
CA GLU A 20 -0.06 -6.03 73.01
C GLU A 20 0.87 -5.70 71.84
N TYR A 21 1.81 -4.78 72.08
CA TYR A 21 2.74 -4.28 71.06
C TYR A 21 4.18 -4.55 71.51
N VAL A 22 4.99 -5.15 70.64
CA VAL A 22 6.42 -5.39 70.87
C VAL A 22 7.19 -4.24 70.23
N VAL A 23 7.91 -3.49 71.05
CA VAL A 23 8.71 -2.34 70.60
C VAL A 23 10.02 -2.86 70.00
N THR A 24 10.31 -2.47 68.76
CA THR A 24 11.57 -2.77 68.08
C THR A 24 12.50 -1.55 68.17
N PRO A 25 13.83 -1.73 67.97
CA PRO A 25 14.74 -0.59 67.89
C PRO A 25 14.32 0.42 66.82
N ASN A 26 13.84 -0.07 65.66
CA ASN A 26 13.37 0.78 64.57
C ASN A 26 12.12 1.59 64.96
N THR A 27 11.12 0.97 65.58
CA THR A 27 9.88 1.67 65.94
C THR A 27 10.09 2.67 67.08
N LYS A 28 11.03 2.40 67.98
CA LYS A 28 11.49 3.38 68.97
C LYS A 28 12.21 4.56 68.30
N GLU A 29 13.12 4.31 67.37
CA GLU A 29 13.83 5.37 66.64
C GLU A 29 12.85 6.24 65.84
N ILE A 30 11.86 5.65 65.18
CA ILE A 30 10.81 6.38 64.46
C ILE A 30 10.01 7.26 65.42
N PHE A 31 9.60 6.74 66.59
CA PHE A 31 8.93 7.54 67.62
C PHE A 31 9.79 8.72 68.08
N ASP A 32 11.05 8.45 68.44
CA ASP A 32 11.97 9.46 68.92
C ASP A 32 12.25 10.52 67.82
N ARG A 33 12.35 10.13 66.55
CA ARG A 33 12.49 11.09 65.42
C ARG A 33 11.28 12.00 65.23
N ILE A 34 10.07 11.50 65.45
CA ILE A 34 8.84 12.30 65.26
C ILE A 34 8.62 13.26 66.43
N PHE A 35 8.84 12.81 67.68
CA PHE A 35 8.40 13.56 68.88
C PHE A 35 9.50 14.02 69.83
N VAL A 36 10.69 13.39 69.84
CA VAL A 36 11.76 13.68 70.81
C VAL A 36 12.89 14.51 70.18
N ASN A 37 13.32 14.11 68.99
CA ASN A 37 14.47 14.66 68.26
C ASN A 37 14.05 15.47 67.02
N ASN A 38 12.80 15.94 66.99
CA ASN A 38 12.29 16.71 65.87
C ASN A 38 12.67 18.20 66.03
N TYR A 39 13.87 18.56 65.56
CA TYR A 39 14.41 19.92 65.66
C TYR A 39 14.14 20.81 64.42
N GLY A 40 13.27 20.38 63.49
CA GLY A 40 13.02 21.07 62.22
C GLY A 40 11.55 21.44 61.98
N ALA A 41 11.31 22.28 60.97
CA ALA A 41 9.98 22.77 60.59
C ALA A 41 9.06 21.73 59.91
N ASN A 42 9.54 20.50 59.69
CA ASN A 42 8.76 19.45 59.05
C ASN A 42 8.02 18.61 60.11
N LYS A 43 6.69 18.72 60.15
CA LYS A 43 5.80 17.94 61.03
C LYS A 43 4.87 17.00 60.25
N SER A 44 5.10 16.86 58.95
CA SER A 44 4.45 15.91 58.06
C SER A 44 5.36 14.70 57.83
N PHE A 45 4.91 13.52 58.25
CA PHE A 45 5.68 12.28 58.25
C PHE A 45 5.01 11.20 57.42
N ASN A 46 5.82 10.47 56.67
CA ASN A 46 5.36 9.36 55.84
C ASN A 46 6.01 8.06 56.31
N LEU A 47 5.22 7.18 56.93
CA LEU A 47 5.66 5.84 57.33
C LEU A 47 5.61 4.91 56.11
N ILE A 48 6.76 4.66 55.49
CA ILE A 48 6.89 3.81 54.31
C ILE A 48 7.36 2.42 54.70
N GLY A 49 6.59 1.39 54.38
CA GLY A 49 7.06 0.00 54.50
C GLY A 49 6.09 -0.98 53.89
N ASN A 50 6.51 -2.21 53.64
CA ASN A 50 5.69 -3.20 52.94
C ASN A 50 4.37 -3.51 53.69
N TYR A 51 3.44 -4.20 53.02
CA TYR A 51 2.24 -4.73 53.69
C TYR A 51 2.64 -5.63 54.87
N GLY A 52 1.90 -5.52 55.98
CA GLY A 52 2.10 -6.38 57.14
C GLY A 52 3.26 -6.01 58.07
N THR A 53 3.93 -4.86 57.89
CA THR A 53 5.03 -4.42 58.77
C THR A 53 4.61 -3.83 60.11
N GLY A 54 3.30 -3.78 60.44
CA GLY A 54 2.81 -3.27 61.73
C GLY A 54 2.63 -1.74 61.84
N LYS A 55 2.64 -1.00 60.72
CA LYS A 55 2.41 0.47 60.69
C LYS A 55 1.14 0.91 61.42
N SER A 56 0.00 0.29 61.13
CA SER A 56 -1.29 0.61 61.77
C SER A 56 -1.27 0.32 63.27
N THR A 57 -0.61 -0.76 63.68
CA THR A 57 -0.44 -1.12 65.10
C THR A 57 0.48 -0.14 65.81
N PHE A 58 1.51 0.38 65.14
CA PHE A 58 2.36 1.46 65.65
C PHE A 58 1.59 2.76 65.83
N LEU A 59 0.76 3.19 64.86
CA LEU A 59 -0.09 4.37 65.01
C LEU A 59 -1.04 4.26 66.22
N TRP A 60 -1.53 3.05 66.48
CA TRP A 60 -2.37 2.80 67.65
C TRP A 60 -1.58 2.81 68.96
N ALA A 61 -0.39 2.21 69.00
CA ALA A 61 0.52 2.30 70.15
C ALA A 61 0.97 3.75 70.41
N LEU A 62 1.17 4.53 69.34
CA LEU A 62 1.53 5.94 69.37
C LEU A 62 0.45 6.78 70.06
N GLU A 63 -0.82 6.61 69.67
CA GLU A 63 -1.96 7.28 70.30
C GLU A 63 -2.03 7.00 71.81
N LYS A 64 -1.89 5.73 72.21
CA LYS A 64 -1.89 5.34 73.63
C LYS A 64 -0.70 5.92 74.40
N ASN A 65 0.46 6.06 73.75
CA ASN A 65 1.66 6.66 74.35
C ASN A 65 1.50 8.17 74.56
N LEU A 66 1.06 8.91 73.54
CA LEU A 66 0.90 10.37 73.61
C LEU A 66 -0.23 10.81 74.57
N ASN A 67 -1.27 9.99 74.72
CA ASN A 67 -2.37 10.26 75.66
C ASN A 67 -2.13 9.67 77.06
N LYS A 68 -0.95 9.10 77.33
CA LYS A 68 -0.54 8.51 78.62
C LYS A 68 -1.47 7.40 79.12
N GLU A 69 -2.18 6.72 78.22
CA GLU A 69 -3.02 5.57 78.56
C GLU A 69 -2.19 4.30 78.81
N LYS A 70 -1.13 4.11 78.02
CA LYS A 70 -0.14 3.04 78.17
C LYS A 70 1.17 3.46 77.50
N ILE A 71 2.27 3.48 78.27
CA ILE A 71 3.58 3.88 77.77
C ILE A 71 4.24 2.68 77.09
N PHE A 72 4.48 2.79 75.78
CA PHE A 72 5.21 1.82 74.98
C PHE A 72 6.62 2.31 74.64
N PHE A 73 6.76 3.60 74.36
CA PHE A 73 8.01 4.24 73.93
C PHE A 73 8.58 5.14 75.04
N SER A 74 9.35 6.15 74.66
CA SER A 74 9.88 7.19 75.55
C SER A 74 8.74 8.08 76.09
N ASP A 75 8.81 8.47 77.37
CA ASP A 75 7.88 9.45 77.96
C ASP A 75 8.32 10.87 77.57
N LEU A 76 7.38 11.69 77.10
CA LEU A 76 7.65 13.07 76.71
C LEU A 76 7.58 13.96 77.95
N ASN A 77 8.74 14.27 78.55
CA ASN A 77 8.83 15.21 79.67
C ASN A 77 8.65 16.65 79.16
N PHE A 78 7.44 17.18 79.28
CA PHE A 78 7.13 18.58 79.00
C PHE A 78 7.64 19.49 80.14
N GLU A 79 8.95 19.76 80.19
CA GLU A 79 9.51 20.73 81.15
C GLU A 79 9.27 22.21 80.76
N GLN A 80 8.43 22.49 79.75
CA GLN A 80 8.01 23.85 79.37
C GLN A 80 6.52 23.91 78.93
N ASP A 81 5.63 24.01 79.92
CA ASP A 81 4.32 24.71 79.97
C ASP A 81 3.29 24.83 78.79
N SER A 82 3.41 24.14 77.65
CA SER A 82 2.48 24.38 76.52
C SER A 82 1.38 23.33 76.28
N PHE A 83 1.64 22.01 76.35
CA PHE A 83 0.64 20.96 76.01
C PHE A 83 0.63 19.75 76.97
N VAL A 84 -0.54 19.17 77.23
CA VAL A 84 -0.77 18.07 78.21
C VAL A 84 -1.02 16.70 77.55
N ASP A 85 -1.76 16.69 76.43
CA ASP A 85 -2.14 15.51 75.63
C ASP A 85 -2.46 15.92 74.17
N TYR A 86 -2.84 14.97 73.30
CA TYR A 86 -3.08 15.22 71.87
C TYR A 86 -4.51 14.84 71.43
N GLU A 87 -5.13 15.65 70.57
CA GLU A 87 -6.35 15.29 69.86
C GLU A 87 -6.00 14.57 68.55
N PHE A 88 -6.48 13.33 68.39
CA PHE A 88 -6.27 12.54 67.17
C PHE A 88 -7.42 12.70 66.20
N ILE A 89 -7.11 13.03 64.95
CA ILE A 89 -8.04 12.96 63.81
C ILE A 89 -7.60 11.76 62.97
N LYS A 90 -8.37 10.68 62.99
CA LYS A 90 -8.01 9.39 62.39
C LYS A 90 -8.83 9.14 61.13
N ILE A 91 -8.16 8.88 60.01
CA ILE A 91 -8.78 8.59 58.72
C ILE A 91 -8.16 7.32 58.15
N ILE A 92 -8.97 6.54 57.44
CA ILE A 92 -8.53 5.34 56.73
C ILE A 92 -8.70 5.57 55.24
N GLY A 93 -7.73 5.11 54.46
CA GLY A 93 -7.76 5.15 53.01
C GLY A 93 -8.97 4.45 52.42
N GLU A 94 -9.69 5.16 51.55
CA GLU A 94 -10.81 4.64 50.76
C GLU A 94 -10.60 5.01 49.28
N ASN A 95 -11.26 4.29 48.36
CA ASN A 95 -11.23 4.61 46.93
C ASN A 95 -12.16 5.79 46.59
N ASP A 96 -12.03 6.90 47.32
CA ASP A 96 -12.80 8.14 47.18
C ASP A 96 -11.83 9.34 47.27
N SER A 97 -12.33 10.53 46.95
CA SER A 97 -11.62 11.81 47.09
C SER A 97 -11.24 12.08 48.56
N LEU A 98 -10.03 12.58 48.81
CA LEU A 98 -9.60 12.96 50.16
C LEU A 98 -10.48 14.09 50.71
N LEU A 99 -10.91 15.01 49.85
CA LEU A 99 -11.84 16.09 50.18
C LEU A 99 -13.17 15.53 50.71
N ASN A 100 -13.73 14.51 50.04
CA ASN A 100 -14.98 13.88 50.44
C ASN A 100 -14.87 13.18 51.80
N VAL A 101 -13.78 12.44 52.02
CA VAL A 101 -13.57 11.70 53.27
C VAL A 101 -13.34 12.66 54.45
N LEU A 102 -12.50 13.69 54.27
CA LEU A 102 -12.28 14.73 55.28
C LEU A 102 -13.56 15.51 55.58
N SER A 103 -14.39 15.79 54.57
CA SER A 103 -15.68 16.48 54.76
C SER A 103 -16.62 15.69 55.67
N LYS A 104 -16.70 14.35 55.48
CA LYS A 104 -17.49 13.45 56.33
C LYS A 104 -16.96 13.43 57.77
N GLU A 105 -15.65 13.28 57.96
CA GLU A 105 -15.03 13.21 59.28
C GLU A 105 -15.13 14.53 60.06
N LEU A 106 -15.01 15.65 59.36
CA LEU A 106 -15.16 17.00 59.93
C LEU A 106 -16.62 17.44 60.07
N LYS A 107 -17.59 16.60 59.64
CA LYS A 107 -19.04 16.84 59.72
C LYS A 107 -19.48 18.15 59.04
N LEU A 108 -18.90 18.45 57.87
CA LEU A 108 -19.22 19.65 57.10
C LEU A 108 -20.50 19.46 56.27
N LYS A 109 -21.29 20.54 56.09
CA LYS A 109 -22.55 20.53 55.33
C LYS A 109 -22.45 21.43 54.10
N GLY A 110 -23.04 21.00 52.97
CA GLY A 110 -23.10 21.76 51.71
C GLY A 110 -21.95 21.42 50.74
N VAL A 111 -21.79 22.23 49.69
CA VAL A 111 -20.66 22.09 48.74
C VAL A 111 -19.36 22.46 49.45
N VAL A 112 -18.42 21.52 49.50
CA VAL A 112 -17.12 21.66 50.20
C VAL A 112 -16.00 21.82 49.17
N ASP A 113 -15.09 22.73 49.46
CA ASP A 113 -13.85 23.00 48.72
C ASP A 113 -12.64 22.91 49.68
N ASN A 114 -11.42 22.95 49.13
CA ASN A 114 -10.20 22.83 49.93
C ASN A 114 -10.11 23.90 51.04
N SER A 115 -10.56 25.14 50.77
CA SER A 115 -10.51 26.24 51.73
C SER A 115 -11.33 25.96 52.99
N LYS A 116 -12.53 25.36 52.84
CA LYS A 116 -13.37 24.97 53.97
C LYS A 116 -12.77 23.83 54.80
N ILE A 117 -12.05 22.89 54.19
CA ILE A 117 -11.35 21.82 54.91
C ILE A 117 -10.26 22.40 55.81
N ILE A 118 -9.40 23.24 55.25
CA ILE A 118 -8.32 23.89 56.03
C ILE A 118 -8.90 24.76 57.14
N ALA A 119 -9.95 25.55 56.88
CA ALA A 119 -10.61 26.35 57.92
C ALA A 119 -11.22 25.50 59.04
N ALA A 120 -11.73 24.31 58.72
CA ALA A 120 -12.27 23.38 59.71
C ALA A 120 -11.19 22.71 60.56
N LEU A 121 -10.06 22.32 59.94
CA LEU A 121 -8.87 21.82 60.64
C LEU A 121 -8.31 22.89 61.58
N GLU A 122 -8.21 24.13 61.12
CA GLU A 122 -7.73 25.25 61.93
C GLU A 122 -8.65 25.56 63.10
N LYS A 123 -9.97 25.50 62.90
CA LYS A 123 -10.94 25.63 64.00
C LYS A 123 -10.79 24.54 65.05
N ARG A 124 -10.48 23.29 64.66
CA ARG A 124 -10.18 22.20 65.61
C ARG A 124 -8.88 22.46 66.35
N ARG A 125 -7.82 22.88 65.67
CA ARG A 125 -6.53 23.23 66.28
C ARG A 125 -6.67 24.32 67.34
N ILE A 126 -7.36 25.42 67.04
CA ILE A 126 -7.58 26.51 68.01
C ILE A 126 -8.35 26.00 69.23
N LYS A 127 -9.35 25.13 69.04
CA LYS A 127 -10.11 24.53 70.15
C LYS A 127 -9.23 23.61 71.02
N ALA A 128 -8.38 22.80 70.39
CA ALA A 128 -7.43 21.91 71.06
C ALA A 128 -6.38 22.72 71.85
N SER A 129 -5.81 23.75 71.23
CA SER A 129 -4.83 24.66 71.86
C SER A 129 -5.41 25.40 73.08
N ASN A 130 -6.68 25.86 73.01
CA ASN A 130 -7.38 26.43 74.17
C ASN A 130 -7.53 25.45 75.35
N SER A 131 -7.44 24.15 75.09
CA SER A 131 -7.49 23.07 76.08
C SER A 131 -6.09 22.50 76.40
N LYS A 132 -5.02 23.21 76.01
CA LYS A 132 -3.61 22.78 76.09
C LYS A 132 -3.36 21.42 75.42
N LYS A 133 -3.97 21.15 74.27
CA LYS A 133 -3.75 19.93 73.48
C LYS A 133 -3.12 20.22 72.12
N GLY A 134 -2.20 19.36 71.70
CA GLY A 134 -1.73 19.31 70.30
C GLY A 134 -2.73 18.58 69.41
N VAL A 135 -2.52 18.59 68.09
CA VAL A 135 -3.36 17.83 67.14
C VAL A 135 -2.51 16.90 66.30
N VAL A 136 -2.93 15.63 66.17
CA VAL A 136 -2.30 14.67 65.26
C VAL A 136 -3.34 14.22 64.24
N LEU A 137 -3.13 14.59 62.97
CA LEU A 137 -3.87 14.06 61.84
C LEU A 137 -3.17 12.80 61.34
N VAL A 138 -3.86 11.66 61.42
CA VAL A 138 -3.35 10.37 60.97
C VAL A 138 -4.21 9.86 59.82
N ILE A 139 -3.58 9.54 58.70
CA ILE A 139 -4.23 8.86 57.58
C ILE A 139 -3.54 7.53 57.31
N ASP A 140 -4.19 6.44 57.73
CA ASP A 140 -3.71 5.09 57.43
C ASP A 140 -4.15 4.66 56.02
N GLU A 141 -3.37 3.83 55.34
CA GLU A 141 -3.57 3.41 53.94
C GLU A 141 -3.69 4.59 52.95
N PHE A 142 -2.87 5.64 53.14
CA PHE A 142 -2.91 6.87 52.34
C PHE A 142 -2.74 6.64 50.82
N GLY A 143 -2.12 5.51 50.44
CA GLY A 143 -1.92 5.10 49.05
C GLY A 143 -3.21 5.05 48.24
N LYS A 144 -4.36 4.74 48.85
CA LYS A 144 -5.66 4.73 48.15
C LYS A 144 -6.08 6.12 47.66
N PHE A 145 -5.79 7.17 48.42
CA PHE A 145 -6.04 8.55 48.00
C PHE A 145 -5.11 8.96 46.86
N LEU A 146 -3.84 8.54 46.91
CA LEU A 146 -2.89 8.76 45.81
C LEU A 146 -3.30 7.99 44.54
N GLU A 147 -3.75 6.74 44.66
CA GLU A 147 -4.28 5.97 43.53
C GLU A 147 -5.52 6.62 42.92
N TYR A 148 -6.44 7.12 43.76
CA TYR A 148 -7.62 7.86 43.32
C TYR A 148 -7.21 9.15 42.57
N ALA A 149 -6.27 9.93 43.13
CA ALA A 149 -5.75 11.14 42.51
C ALA A 149 -5.07 10.85 41.16
N SER A 150 -4.29 9.76 41.07
CA SER A 150 -3.62 9.30 39.86
C SER A 150 -4.62 8.84 38.78
N LYS A 151 -5.59 7.99 39.12
CA LYS A 151 -6.62 7.48 38.19
C LYS A 151 -7.51 8.59 37.63
N ASN A 152 -7.90 9.55 38.45
CA ASN A 152 -8.83 10.62 38.08
C ASN A 152 -8.16 11.91 37.59
N LYS A 153 -6.81 11.98 37.58
CA LYS A 153 -6.02 13.16 37.17
C LYS A 153 -6.46 14.45 37.87
N SER A 154 -6.79 14.36 39.15
CA SER A 154 -7.31 15.49 39.91
C SER A 154 -6.17 16.30 40.51
N ALA A 155 -5.82 17.42 39.87
CA ALA A 155 -4.85 18.38 40.42
C ALA A 155 -5.31 18.96 41.78
N ASP A 156 -6.62 19.06 41.99
CA ASP A 156 -7.23 19.58 43.21
C ASP A 156 -6.97 18.70 44.44
N GLU A 157 -6.83 17.37 44.25
CA GLU A 157 -6.49 16.43 45.34
C GLU A 157 -5.06 16.64 45.84
N LEU A 158 -4.10 16.76 44.91
CA LEU A 158 -2.69 17.00 45.24
C LEU A 158 -2.51 18.36 45.88
N PHE A 159 -3.25 19.35 45.39
CA PHE A 159 -3.27 20.68 45.98
C PHE A 159 -3.84 20.66 47.42
N LEU A 160 -4.86 19.85 47.70
CA LEU A 160 -5.36 19.68 49.08
C LEU A 160 -4.32 19.03 49.99
N ILE A 161 -3.63 17.96 49.52
CA ILE A 161 -2.55 17.30 50.29
C ILE A 161 -1.44 18.30 50.59
N GLN A 162 -1.05 19.11 49.60
CA GLN A 162 -0.10 20.20 49.77
C GLN A 162 -0.57 21.17 50.87
N GLN A 163 -1.80 21.67 50.79
CA GLN A 163 -2.31 22.64 51.77
C GLN A 163 -2.38 22.07 53.20
N ILE A 164 -2.71 20.78 53.36
CA ILE A 164 -2.72 20.12 54.68
C ILE A 164 -1.28 19.97 55.21
N SER A 165 -0.33 19.59 54.36
CA SER A 165 1.08 19.48 54.77
C SER A 165 1.69 20.84 55.14
N GLU A 166 1.32 21.91 54.42
CA GLU A 166 1.74 23.28 54.73
C GLU A 166 1.10 23.78 56.03
N TRP A 167 -0.16 23.42 56.30
CA TRP A 167 -0.83 23.72 57.57
C TRP A 167 -0.19 22.99 58.76
N ALA A 168 0.25 21.74 58.58
CA ALA A 168 0.89 20.96 59.63
C ALA A 168 2.35 21.38 59.90
N ASN A 169 3.10 21.75 58.86
CA ASN A 169 4.53 22.14 58.92
C ASN A 169 4.77 23.58 59.41
N ASP A 170 3.85 24.13 60.22
CA ASP A 170 4.01 25.45 60.83
C ASP A 170 4.67 25.32 62.21
N ASP A 171 5.82 25.99 62.38
CA ASP A 171 6.59 25.99 63.63
C ASP A 171 5.79 26.50 64.84
N LEU A 172 4.81 27.38 64.61
CA LEU A 172 3.97 27.98 65.65
C LEU A 172 2.87 27.03 66.15
N ASN A 173 2.63 25.92 65.45
CA ASN A 173 1.51 25.02 65.70
C ASN A 173 2.00 23.64 66.17
N GLU A 174 1.44 23.13 67.27
CA GLU A 174 1.71 21.76 67.73
C GLU A 174 0.81 20.76 66.98
N THR A 175 1.05 20.65 65.67
CA THR A 175 0.29 19.85 64.71
C THR A 175 1.18 18.86 64.00
N TYR A 176 0.78 17.59 63.93
CA TYR A 176 1.50 16.54 63.21
C TYR A 176 0.60 15.90 62.15
N PHE A 177 1.14 15.68 60.96
CA PHE A 177 0.45 14.98 59.88
C PHE A 177 1.17 13.69 59.53
N ILE A 178 0.62 12.54 59.93
CA ILE A 178 1.26 11.23 59.76
C ILE A 178 0.46 10.40 58.75
N ILE A 179 1.12 9.97 57.68
CA ILE A 179 0.54 9.10 56.66
C ILE A 179 1.26 7.75 56.61
N THR A 180 0.56 6.70 56.15
CA THR A 180 1.18 5.38 55.90
C THR A 180 1.10 5.00 54.42
N LEU A 181 2.23 4.53 53.87
CA LEU A 181 2.35 4.05 52.50
C LEU A 181 3.02 2.66 52.44
N HIS A 182 2.68 1.90 51.38
CA HIS A 182 3.29 0.59 51.13
C HIS A 182 4.55 0.65 50.28
N GLN A 183 4.59 1.64 49.40
CA GLN A 183 5.69 1.90 48.49
C GLN A 183 6.06 3.38 48.58
N ASN A 184 7.12 3.78 47.88
CA ASN A 184 7.49 5.19 47.80
C ASN A 184 6.31 6.01 47.24
N PHE A 185 6.13 7.24 47.74
CA PHE A 185 5.14 8.19 47.25
C PHE A 185 5.15 8.30 45.71
N SER A 186 6.34 8.29 45.09
CA SER A 186 6.52 8.37 43.64
C SER A 186 5.97 7.15 42.88
N SER A 187 5.93 5.96 43.49
CA SER A 187 5.47 4.71 42.86
C SER A 187 3.97 4.73 42.52
N TYR A 188 3.18 5.49 43.27
CA TYR A 188 1.73 5.64 43.04
C TYR A 188 1.41 6.54 41.82
N GLY A 189 2.43 7.22 41.27
CA GLY A 189 2.33 8.14 40.13
C GLY A 189 2.91 7.60 38.81
N ASN A 190 3.16 6.29 38.68
CA ASN A 190 3.85 5.73 37.50
C ASN A 190 3.17 6.03 36.15
N SER A 191 1.84 6.13 36.12
CA SER A 191 1.01 6.42 34.94
C SER A 191 0.81 7.92 34.64
N LEU A 192 1.42 8.81 35.43
CA LEU A 192 1.26 10.26 35.32
C LEU A 192 2.18 10.88 34.26
N SER A 193 1.80 12.08 33.79
CA SER A 193 2.64 12.87 32.90
C SER A 193 3.89 13.38 33.62
N ASN A 194 4.94 13.75 32.87
CA ASN A 194 6.17 14.30 33.47
C ASN A 194 5.91 15.59 34.27
N GLN A 195 4.94 16.41 33.87
CA GLN A 195 4.56 17.62 34.61
C GLN A 195 3.84 17.28 35.92
N ASP A 196 2.91 16.33 35.89
CA ASP A 196 2.22 15.86 37.10
C ASP A 196 3.20 15.17 38.05
N LYS A 197 4.18 14.40 37.53
CA LYS A 197 5.24 13.80 38.36
C LYS A 197 6.07 14.85 39.10
N LEU A 198 6.32 16.02 38.49
CA LEU A 198 6.99 17.13 39.17
C LEU A 198 6.12 17.71 40.29
N GLU A 199 4.81 17.84 40.10
CA GLU A 199 3.90 18.27 41.17
C GLU A 199 3.84 17.24 42.31
N TRP A 200 3.89 15.94 42.00
CA TRP A 200 3.97 14.87 43.01
C TRP A 200 5.27 14.91 43.80
N GLU A 201 6.42 15.10 43.14
CA GLU A 201 7.71 15.26 43.83
C GLU A 201 7.72 16.51 44.72
N LYS A 202 7.08 17.62 44.30
CA LYS A 202 6.91 18.80 45.15
C LYS A 202 6.10 18.50 46.41
N VAL A 203 4.98 17.78 46.30
CA VAL A 203 4.16 17.39 47.46
C VAL A 203 4.94 16.44 48.36
N LYS A 204 5.57 15.40 47.81
CA LYS A 204 6.42 14.46 48.54
C LYS A 204 7.53 15.17 49.32
N GLY A 205 8.17 16.19 48.73
CA GLY A 205 9.22 16.97 49.39
C GLY A 205 8.80 17.66 50.69
N ARG A 206 7.49 17.73 51.00
CA ARG A 206 6.95 18.27 52.25
C ARG A 206 6.81 17.22 53.36
N PHE A 207 6.99 15.94 53.04
CA PHE A 207 6.97 14.84 53.98
C PHE A 207 8.38 14.34 54.30
N VAL A 208 8.59 13.95 55.54
CA VAL A 208 9.79 13.20 55.95
C VAL A 208 9.47 11.71 55.84
N ASP A 209 10.15 11.04 54.92
CA ASP A 209 10.03 9.58 54.73
C ASP A 209 10.74 8.82 55.85
N LEU A 210 9.99 8.01 56.59
CA LEU A 210 10.47 7.15 57.67
C LEU A 210 10.27 5.68 57.29
N VAL A 211 11.39 4.95 57.14
CA VAL A 211 11.38 3.56 56.68
C VAL A 211 10.92 2.62 57.80
N PHE A 212 9.76 2.02 57.62
CA PHE A 212 9.10 1.10 58.57
C PHE A 212 9.40 -0.39 58.26
N ASN A 213 10.44 -0.71 57.49
CA ASN A 213 10.84 -2.10 57.23
C ASN A 213 11.85 -2.55 58.29
N GLU A 214 11.61 -3.69 58.93
CA GLU A 214 12.56 -4.29 59.87
C GLU A 214 13.80 -4.82 59.13
N PRO A 215 15.02 -4.66 59.70
CA PRO A 215 16.24 -5.26 59.15
C PRO A 215 16.16 -6.79 59.02
N VAL A 216 16.92 -7.36 58.08
CA VAL A 216 17.01 -8.82 57.83
C VAL A 216 17.37 -9.57 59.10
N GLU A 217 18.24 -9.00 59.92
CA GLU A 217 18.73 -9.55 61.18
C GLU A 217 17.60 -9.75 62.19
N GLN A 218 16.62 -8.84 62.21
CA GLN A 218 15.48 -8.90 63.12
C GLN A 218 14.52 -10.04 62.73
N LEU A 219 14.30 -10.23 61.42
CA LEU A 219 13.51 -11.36 60.90
C LEU A 219 14.21 -12.70 61.18
N ILE A 220 15.53 -12.77 61.00
CA ILE A 220 16.31 -13.95 61.39
C ILE A 220 16.21 -14.20 62.90
N TYR A 221 16.26 -13.15 63.72
CA TYR A 221 16.06 -13.26 65.16
C TYR A 221 14.67 -13.81 65.52
N PHE A 222 13.60 -13.34 64.86
CA PHE A 222 12.26 -13.91 65.06
C PHE A 222 12.16 -15.39 64.65
N ALA A 223 12.78 -15.76 63.53
CA ALA A 223 12.88 -17.16 63.11
C ALA A 223 13.58 -18.01 64.19
N SER A 224 14.70 -17.53 64.73
CA SER A 224 15.45 -18.22 65.78
C SER A 224 14.63 -18.46 67.06
N LYS A 225 13.77 -17.51 67.45
CA LYS A 225 12.92 -17.65 68.64
C LYS A 225 11.88 -18.74 68.48
N LYS A 226 11.35 -18.92 67.27
CA LYS A 226 10.35 -19.93 66.97
C LYS A 226 10.99 -21.30 66.76
N LEU A 227 12.12 -21.36 66.07
CA LEU A 227 12.83 -22.60 65.74
C LEU A 227 13.66 -23.19 66.89
N LYS A 228 13.84 -22.45 67.99
CA LYS A 228 14.52 -22.95 69.21
C LYS A 228 13.95 -24.25 69.77
N GLU A 229 12.73 -24.65 69.38
CA GLU A 229 12.14 -25.94 69.74
C GLU A 229 12.82 -27.15 69.06
N PHE A 230 13.52 -26.95 67.95
CA PHE A 230 14.27 -28.00 67.25
C PHE A 230 15.68 -28.13 67.82
N LEU A 231 16.07 -29.34 68.21
CA LEU A 231 17.41 -29.65 68.70
C LEU A 231 18.28 -30.18 67.57
N ILE A 232 19.51 -29.67 67.46
CA ILE A 232 20.50 -30.16 66.49
C ILE A 232 20.86 -31.62 66.84
N PRO A 233 20.71 -32.59 65.91
CA PRO A 233 21.14 -33.96 66.14
C PRO A 233 22.66 -34.06 66.36
N LYS A 234 23.11 -34.82 67.36
CA LYS A 234 24.54 -35.03 67.67
C LYS A 234 25.39 -35.48 66.47
N LYS A 235 24.77 -36.17 65.51
CA LYS A 235 25.43 -36.67 64.28
C LYS A 235 25.84 -35.54 63.33
N ILE A 236 25.13 -34.41 63.34
CA ILE A 236 25.27 -33.30 62.38
C ILE A 236 25.90 -32.07 63.05
N GLU A 237 26.09 -32.08 64.38
CA GLU A 237 26.66 -30.95 65.13
C GLU A 237 28.02 -30.48 64.61
N SER A 238 28.91 -31.41 64.22
CA SER A 238 30.20 -31.08 63.60
C SER A 238 30.05 -30.49 62.21
N ASP A 239 29.09 -30.99 61.43
CA ASP A 239 28.82 -30.55 60.07
C ASP A 239 28.16 -29.16 60.08
N PHE A 240 27.29 -28.90 61.05
CA PHE A 240 26.66 -27.60 61.30
C PHE A 240 27.69 -26.50 61.57
N LYS A 241 28.65 -26.76 62.47
CA LYS A 241 29.76 -25.81 62.76
C LYS A 241 30.66 -25.59 61.55
N SER A 242 30.96 -26.66 60.81
CA SER A 242 31.75 -26.58 59.57
C SER A 242 31.04 -25.79 58.48
N LEU A 243 29.72 -25.95 58.36
CA LEU A 243 28.86 -25.26 57.41
C LEU A 243 28.77 -23.76 57.72
N LEU A 244 28.61 -23.40 59.00
CA LEU A 244 28.61 -22.00 59.42
C LEU A 244 29.92 -21.31 59.03
N LYS A 245 31.06 -21.96 59.30
CA LYS A 245 32.38 -21.43 58.93
C LYS A 245 32.54 -21.28 57.41
N LEU A 246 32.12 -22.29 56.64
CA LEU A 246 32.13 -22.25 55.17
C LEU A 246 31.35 -21.05 54.61
N ILE A 247 30.16 -20.77 55.17
CA ILE A 247 29.30 -19.65 54.72
C ILE A 247 29.87 -18.30 55.16
N GLN A 248 30.51 -18.22 56.34
CA GLN A 248 31.18 -17.01 56.79
C GLN A 248 32.37 -16.67 55.87
N ASP A 249 33.21 -17.66 55.56
CA ASP A 249 34.40 -17.47 54.73
C ASP A 249 34.03 -17.05 53.29
N SER A 250 32.89 -17.52 52.77
CA SER A 250 32.42 -17.18 51.42
C SER A 250 31.90 -15.74 51.27
N LYS A 251 31.56 -15.06 52.38
CA LYS A 251 30.97 -13.70 52.40
C LYS A 251 29.69 -13.57 51.56
N LEU A 252 28.96 -14.67 51.33
CA LEU A 252 27.69 -14.66 50.59
C LEU A 252 26.55 -13.98 51.36
N VAL A 253 26.74 -13.68 52.64
CA VAL A 253 25.73 -13.10 53.52
C VAL A 253 26.21 -11.75 54.09
N SER A 254 25.30 -10.78 54.19
CA SER A 254 25.54 -9.49 54.84
C SER A 254 25.57 -9.69 56.35
N HIS A 255 26.65 -9.29 57.02
CA HIS A 255 26.81 -9.25 58.49
C HIS A 255 27.30 -10.52 59.22
N ASN A 256 28.41 -11.12 58.75
CA ASN A 256 29.15 -12.14 59.52
C ASN A 256 29.59 -11.72 60.94
N LYS A 257 29.64 -10.41 61.25
CA LYS A 257 30.11 -9.88 62.55
C LYS A 257 29.08 -9.98 63.69
N LEU A 258 27.79 -10.15 63.38
CA LEU A 258 26.70 -10.27 64.36
C LEU A 258 26.29 -11.72 64.65
N VAL A 259 26.96 -12.69 64.02
CA VAL A 259 26.68 -14.11 64.22
C VAL A 259 27.26 -14.54 65.56
N ASN A 260 26.42 -14.58 66.60
CA ASN A 260 26.71 -15.39 67.78
C ASN A 260 26.41 -16.85 67.43
N GLU A 261 27.29 -17.79 67.82
CA GLU A 261 27.06 -19.24 67.65
C GLU A 261 25.67 -19.63 68.17
N GLU A 262 25.24 -19.05 69.30
CA GLU A 262 23.89 -19.24 69.87
C GLU A 262 22.73 -18.89 68.93
N LEU A 263 22.87 -17.84 68.11
CA LEU A 263 21.83 -17.42 67.16
C LEU A 263 21.76 -18.41 65.99
N SER A 264 22.92 -18.83 65.49
CA SER A 264 23.00 -19.83 64.42
C SER A 264 22.42 -21.17 64.89
N ASP A 265 22.79 -21.63 66.08
CA ASP A 265 22.30 -22.90 66.64
C ASP A 265 20.77 -22.91 66.80
N SER A 266 20.19 -21.76 67.14
CA SER A 266 18.74 -21.60 67.32
C SER A 266 17.95 -21.55 66.00
N LEU A 267 18.61 -21.58 64.84
CA LEU A 267 17.97 -21.56 63.51
C LEU A 267 17.75 -22.95 62.92
N TYR A 268 18.35 -24.00 63.50
CA TYR A 268 18.11 -25.37 63.04
C TYR A 268 16.60 -25.67 62.98
N PRO A 269 16.06 -26.30 61.91
CA PRO A 269 16.78 -27.01 60.85
C PRO A 269 17.27 -26.16 59.66
N LEU A 270 17.08 -24.84 59.65
CA LEU A 270 17.66 -23.96 58.62
C LEU A 270 19.17 -23.79 58.82
N ASP A 271 19.91 -23.67 57.72
CA ASP A 271 21.30 -23.24 57.73
C ASP A 271 21.40 -21.71 57.57
N TRP A 272 22.59 -21.15 57.83
CA TRP A 272 22.78 -19.70 57.78
C TRP A 272 22.55 -19.10 56.38
N LEU A 273 22.91 -19.82 55.31
CA LEU A 273 22.70 -19.38 53.93
C LEU A 273 21.22 -19.51 53.55
N SER A 274 20.58 -20.62 53.88
CA SER A 274 19.15 -20.81 53.58
C SER A 274 18.26 -19.84 54.35
N SER A 275 18.57 -19.56 55.62
CA SER A 275 17.87 -18.54 56.43
C SER A 275 17.94 -17.16 55.80
N ASN A 276 19.13 -16.75 55.33
CA ASN A 276 19.31 -15.45 54.71
C ASN A 276 18.63 -15.37 53.35
N VAL A 277 18.75 -16.41 52.52
CA VAL A 277 18.05 -16.47 51.23
C VAL A 277 16.53 -16.41 51.44
N LEU A 278 16.00 -17.16 52.40
CA LEU A 278 14.58 -17.15 52.76
C LEU A 278 14.14 -15.74 53.18
N VAL A 279 14.78 -15.14 54.18
CA VAL A 279 14.38 -13.83 54.70
C VAL A 279 14.46 -12.75 53.62
N ASN A 280 15.53 -12.70 52.84
CA ASN A 280 15.65 -11.75 51.72
C ASN A 280 14.56 -11.98 50.66
N SER A 281 14.22 -13.25 50.37
CA SER A 281 13.13 -13.57 49.44
C SER A 281 11.75 -13.15 49.98
N LEU A 282 11.49 -13.33 51.27
CA LEU A 282 10.24 -12.91 51.92
C LEU A 282 10.13 -11.39 52.05
N GLN A 283 11.26 -10.69 52.19
CA GLN A 283 11.26 -9.22 52.12
C GLN A 283 10.96 -8.71 50.72
N ARG A 284 11.42 -9.43 49.69
CA ARG A 284 11.29 -9.01 48.30
C ARG A 284 9.95 -9.38 47.68
N TYR A 285 9.45 -10.58 47.97
CA TYR A 285 8.23 -11.14 47.34
C TYR A 285 7.08 -11.36 48.33
N GLY A 286 7.34 -11.31 49.64
CA GLY A 286 6.34 -11.57 50.68
C GLY A 286 5.97 -10.32 51.50
N GLN A 287 5.21 -10.55 52.58
CA GLN A 287 4.78 -9.54 53.54
C GLN A 287 5.66 -9.55 54.80
N ASN A 288 6.99 -9.61 54.62
CA ASN A 288 7.99 -9.61 55.70
C ASN A 288 7.64 -10.61 56.83
N GLU A 289 7.35 -10.11 58.03
CA GLU A 289 7.02 -10.89 59.22
C GLU A 289 5.85 -11.84 59.00
N ARG A 290 4.79 -11.41 58.31
CA ARG A 290 3.61 -12.26 58.10
C ARG A 290 3.96 -13.49 57.26
N SER A 291 4.75 -13.31 56.21
CA SER A 291 5.22 -14.43 55.39
C SER A 291 6.20 -15.31 56.15
N LEU A 292 7.05 -14.72 57.00
CA LEU A 292 7.96 -15.49 57.85
C LEU A 292 7.19 -16.36 58.86
N PHE A 293 6.21 -15.80 59.56
CA PHE A 293 5.37 -16.57 60.48
C PHE A 293 4.49 -17.59 59.75
N SER A 294 4.09 -17.31 58.50
CA SER A 294 3.40 -18.29 57.66
C SER A 294 4.32 -19.47 57.33
N PHE A 295 5.57 -19.22 56.95
CA PHE A 295 6.58 -20.26 56.72
C PHE A 295 6.83 -21.10 57.98
N LEU A 296 7.05 -20.45 59.13
CA LEU A 296 7.36 -21.12 60.39
C LEU A 296 6.20 -21.97 60.92
N ASN A 297 4.96 -21.61 60.59
CA ASN A 297 3.76 -22.34 60.99
C ASN A 297 3.20 -23.22 59.86
N ASP A 298 3.87 -23.32 58.71
CA ASP A 298 3.43 -24.13 57.59
C ASP A 298 3.28 -25.60 58.00
N ASP A 299 2.23 -26.26 57.51
CA ASP A 299 1.94 -27.67 57.76
C ASP A 299 1.84 -28.47 56.42
N THR A 300 2.34 -27.91 55.32
CA THR A 300 2.37 -28.57 54.00
C THR A 300 3.59 -29.48 53.85
N ASP A 301 3.71 -30.17 52.72
CA ASP A 301 4.88 -31.00 52.39
C ASP A 301 6.20 -30.22 52.37
N TYR A 302 6.15 -28.89 52.18
CA TYR A 302 7.31 -27.98 52.15
C TYR A 302 7.65 -27.38 53.52
N SER A 303 6.94 -27.79 54.58
CA SER A 303 7.11 -27.27 55.93
C SER A 303 8.50 -27.57 56.49
N VAL A 304 9.05 -26.58 57.22
CA VAL A 304 10.27 -26.73 58.00
C VAL A 304 10.15 -27.81 59.09
N LYS A 305 8.92 -28.11 59.55
CA LYS A 305 8.64 -29.09 60.61
C LYS A 305 8.80 -30.55 60.15
N ASN A 306 8.74 -30.81 58.83
CA ASN A 306 8.79 -32.16 58.28
C ASN A 306 10.22 -32.74 58.25
N LEU A 307 11.25 -31.91 58.35
CA LEU A 307 12.65 -32.33 58.36
C LEU A 307 13.16 -32.49 59.80
N LYS A 308 13.36 -33.74 60.22
CA LYS A 308 13.87 -34.06 61.58
C LYS A 308 15.37 -34.32 61.63
N GLU A 309 15.93 -34.91 60.57
CA GLU A 309 17.31 -35.41 60.54
C GLU A 309 18.20 -34.75 59.47
N ASN A 310 17.70 -33.80 58.70
CA ASN A 310 18.43 -33.12 57.62
C ASN A 310 18.21 -31.60 57.67
N PHE A 311 19.14 -30.85 57.06
CA PHE A 311 19.01 -29.41 56.90
C PHE A 311 17.86 -29.02 55.96
N TYR A 312 17.16 -27.96 56.32
CA TYR A 312 16.31 -27.18 55.43
C TYR A 312 17.22 -26.23 54.62
N SER A 313 17.71 -26.71 53.48
CA SER A 313 18.74 -26.03 52.68
C SER A 313 18.13 -25.03 51.68
N VAL A 314 18.98 -24.33 50.92
CA VAL A 314 18.52 -23.38 49.88
C VAL A 314 17.60 -24.05 48.84
N SER A 315 17.80 -25.33 48.50
CA SER A 315 16.90 -26.02 47.56
C SER A 315 15.49 -26.20 48.13
N ASN A 316 15.34 -26.44 49.43
CA ASN A 316 14.02 -26.49 50.08
C ASN A 316 13.34 -25.12 50.10
N VAL A 317 14.11 -24.05 50.32
CA VAL A 317 13.60 -22.67 50.25
C VAL A 317 13.04 -22.38 48.86
N TYR A 318 13.71 -22.82 47.79
CA TYR A 318 13.19 -22.67 46.43
C TYR A 318 11.82 -23.32 46.26
N ASP A 319 11.68 -24.57 46.69
CA ASP A 319 10.45 -25.33 46.54
C ASP A 319 9.29 -24.71 47.32
N TYR A 320 9.56 -24.22 48.54
CA TYR A 320 8.59 -23.44 49.31
C TYR A 320 8.16 -22.18 48.54
N LEU A 321 9.12 -21.36 48.09
CA LEU A 321 8.83 -20.09 47.42
C LEU A 321 8.04 -20.25 46.13
N VAL A 322 8.40 -21.23 45.29
CA VAL A 322 7.68 -21.50 44.04
C VAL A 322 6.26 -21.98 44.33
N ASN A 323 6.04 -22.76 45.39
CA ASN A 323 4.71 -23.23 45.75
C ASN A 323 3.84 -22.13 46.38
N THR A 324 4.39 -21.31 47.28
CA THR A 324 3.60 -20.34 48.06
C THR A 324 3.52 -18.94 47.46
N LEU A 325 4.53 -18.53 46.68
CA LEU A 325 4.66 -17.17 46.12
C LEU A 325 4.77 -17.19 44.58
N SER A 326 4.12 -18.18 43.94
CA SER A 326 4.15 -18.36 42.48
C SER A 326 3.67 -17.12 41.72
N SER A 327 2.67 -16.42 42.25
CA SER A 327 2.06 -15.26 41.59
C SER A 327 3.00 -14.04 41.59
N GLU A 328 3.73 -13.85 42.68
CA GLU A 328 4.69 -12.79 42.89
C GLU A 328 5.97 -13.04 42.09
N ILE A 329 6.43 -14.31 42.04
CA ILE A 329 7.59 -14.72 41.24
C ILE A 329 7.33 -14.46 39.75
N ASN A 330 6.13 -14.76 39.25
CA ASN A 330 5.79 -14.64 37.83
C ASN A 330 5.29 -13.25 37.40
N SER A 331 5.03 -12.35 38.35
CA SER A 331 4.55 -10.98 38.09
C SER A 331 5.50 -10.18 37.19
N SER A 332 4.95 -9.37 36.27
CA SER A 332 5.72 -8.48 35.40
C SER A 332 6.55 -7.45 36.17
N ASP A 333 6.12 -7.12 37.39
CA ASP A 333 6.75 -6.10 38.22
C ASP A 333 7.91 -6.69 39.07
N ASN A 334 8.17 -8.00 38.96
CA ASN A 334 9.28 -8.65 39.65
C ASN A 334 10.62 -8.38 38.93
N PRO A 335 11.56 -7.66 39.56
CA PRO A 335 12.84 -7.31 38.94
C PRO A 335 13.75 -8.52 38.71
N HIS A 336 13.48 -9.65 39.37
CA HIS A 336 14.26 -10.89 39.21
C HIS A 336 13.54 -11.92 38.32
N ARG A 337 12.46 -11.53 37.62
CA ARG A 337 11.65 -12.42 36.78
C ARG A 337 12.49 -13.13 35.72
N ALA A 338 13.43 -12.42 35.09
CA ALA A 338 14.30 -12.99 34.07
C ALA A 338 15.17 -14.13 34.64
N GLN A 339 15.73 -13.96 35.84
CA GLN A 339 16.55 -14.96 36.52
C GLN A 339 15.71 -16.18 36.96
N TRP A 340 14.46 -15.97 37.40
CA TRP A 340 13.52 -17.06 37.68
C TRP A 340 13.15 -17.85 36.43
N LEU A 341 12.77 -17.17 35.35
CA LEU A 341 12.47 -17.83 34.06
C LEU A 341 13.68 -18.59 33.52
N THR A 342 14.88 -18.03 33.68
CA THR A 342 16.13 -18.72 33.33
C THR A 342 16.30 -19.98 34.17
N THR A 343 16.04 -19.90 35.48
CA THR A 343 16.13 -21.07 36.37
C THR A 343 15.13 -22.16 35.98
N PHE A 344 13.87 -21.80 35.66
CA PHE A 344 12.87 -22.77 35.17
C PHE A 344 13.28 -23.44 33.86
N ARG A 345 13.75 -22.67 32.88
CA ARG A 345 14.25 -23.22 31.60
C ARG A 345 15.47 -24.10 31.80
N VAL A 346 16.38 -23.73 32.69
CA VAL A 346 17.55 -24.53 33.00
C VAL A 346 17.14 -25.85 33.67
N LEU A 347 16.14 -25.84 34.57
CA LEU A 347 15.60 -27.08 35.15
C LEU A 347 15.04 -28.02 34.06
N GLU A 348 14.24 -27.49 33.13
CA GLU A 348 13.73 -28.27 31.97
C GLU A 348 14.87 -28.83 31.11
N ARG A 349 15.91 -28.03 30.83
CA ARG A 349 17.09 -28.49 30.07
C ARG A 349 17.88 -29.55 30.82
N VAL A 350 17.99 -29.45 32.14
CA VAL A 350 18.74 -30.38 32.99
C VAL A 350 18.02 -31.72 33.11
N GLU A 351 16.69 -31.75 33.09
CA GLU A 351 15.89 -32.97 33.04
C GLU A 351 16.28 -33.86 31.85
N LEU A 352 16.45 -33.25 30.68
CA LEU A 352 16.87 -33.95 29.45
C LEU A 352 18.32 -34.48 29.51
N VAL A 353 19.19 -33.84 30.30
CA VAL A 353 20.64 -34.16 30.35
C VAL A 353 20.96 -35.19 31.45
N PHE A 354 20.18 -35.24 32.53
CA PHE A 354 20.50 -36.02 33.73
C PHE A 354 19.65 -37.27 33.94
N GLY A 355 18.45 -37.39 33.35
CA GLY A 355 17.64 -38.61 33.47
C GLY A 355 17.45 -39.04 34.93
N ASP A 356 17.96 -40.22 35.31
CA ASP A 356 17.86 -40.77 36.67
C ASP A 356 18.55 -39.90 37.75
N ASP A 357 19.58 -39.12 37.40
CA ASP A 357 20.29 -38.21 38.33
C ASP A 357 19.61 -36.83 38.46
N TYR A 358 18.45 -36.63 37.82
CA TYR A 358 17.77 -35.34 37.74
C TYR A 358 17.44 -34.75 39.12
N LEU A 359 17.01 -35.57 40.09
CA LEU A 359 16.65 -35.08 41.42
C LEU A 359 17.82 -34.34 42.08
N GLN A 360 19.02 -34.94 42.07
CA GLN A 360 20.21 -34.33 42.64
C GLN A 360 20.65 -33.09 41.83
N ALA A 361 20.61 -33.17 40.50
CA ALA A 361 20.95 -32.03 39.64
C ALA A 361 19.99 -30.84 39.85
N SER A 362 18.69 -31.10 40.06
CA SER A 362 17.69 -30.08 40.30
C SER A 362 17.98 -29.29 41.57
N GLU A 363 18.44 -29.95 42.65
CA GLU A 363 18.80 -29.25 43.89
C GLU A 363 19.97 -28.27 43.68
N VAL A 364 20.94 -28.65 42.84
CA VAL A 364 22.09 -27.80 42.48
C VAL A 364 21.62 -26.58 41.71
N ILE A 365 20.76 -26.76 40.71
CA ILE A 365 20.22 -25.65 39.89
C ILE A 365 19.39 -24.68 40.75
N LYS A 366 18.51 -25.20 41.61
CA LYS A 366 17.71 -24.39 42.55
C LYS A 366 18.61 -23.56 43.46
N THR A 367 19.69 -24.16 43.96
CA THR A 367 20.67 -23.48 44.81
C THR A 367 21.43 -22.39 44.04
N ILE A 368 21.91 -22.69 42.83
CA ILE A 368 22.57 -21.69 41.96
C ILE A 368 21.62 -20.52 41.67
N GLY A 369 20.35 -20.80 41.35
CA GLY A 369 19.35 -19.77 41.07
C GLY A 369 19.13 -18.82 42.24
N LEU A 370 18.79 -19.34 43.43
CA LEU A 370 18.51 -18.49 44.59
C LEU A 370 19.74 -17.78 45.13
N VAL A 371 20.91 -18.43 45.14
CA VAL A 371 22.14 -17.77 45.59
C VAL A 371 22.48 -16.61 44.66
N ASN A 372 22.33 -16.74 43.34
CA ASN A 372 22.58 -15.62 42.43
C ASN A 372 21.59 -14.45 42.64
N ILE A 373 20.34 -14.73 43.01
CA ILE A 373 19.32 -13.69 43.23
C ILE A 373 19.46 -13.01 44.60
N PHE A 374 19.71 -13.77 45.67
CA PHE A 374 19.52 -13.29 47.06
C PHE A 374 20.79 -13.22 47.91
N SER A 375 21.92 -13.75 47.43
CA SER A 375 23.18 -13.61 48.17
C SER A 375 23.87 -12.27 47.88
N LYS A 376 24.70 -11.84 48.81
CA LYS A 376 25.46 -10.60 48.74
C LYS A 376 26.32 -10.52 47.46
N VAL A 377 26.38 -9.33 46.86
CA VAL A 377 27.25 -9.05 45.72
C VAL A 377 28.72 -9.15 46.14
N GLY A 378 29.55 -9.83 45.34
CA GLY A 378 30.99 -10.03 45.58
C GLY A 378 31.35 -11.20 46.51
N GLY A 379 30.38 -11.92 47.08
CA GLY A 379 30.63 -13.19 47.79
C GLY A 379 31.12 -14.29 46.83
N LEU A 380 31.96 -15.20 47.34
CA LEU A 380 32.55 -16.30 46.58
C LEU A 380 31.58 -17.48 46.51
N PHE A 381 31.13 -17.83 45.30
CA PHE A 381 30.29 -19.00 45.04
C PHE A 381 30.86 -19.82 43.89
N ASP A 382 31.95 -20.54 44.16
CA ASP A 382 32.67 -21.37 43.21
C ASP A 382 32.34 -22.87 43.34
N LYS A 383 33.00 -23.72 42.54
CA LYS A 383 32.77 -25.17 42.55
C LYS A 383 33.10 -25.78 43.91
N ASP A 384 34.15 -25.30 44.58
CA ASP A 384 34.62 -25.83 45.86
C ASP A 384 33.64 -25.52 46.98
N PHE A 385 33.08 -24.30 46.99
CA PHE A 385 32.00 -23.92 47.89
C PHE A 385 30.77 -24.81 47.69
N ILE A 386 30.29 -24.96 46.45
CA ILE A 386 29.09 -25.78 46.16
C ILE A 386 29.33 -27.24 46.57
N ALA A 387 30.51 -27.80 46.27
CA ALA A 387 30.87 -29.16 46.67
C ALA A 387 30.86 -29.35 48.19
N SER A 388 31.42 -28.40 48.91
CA SER A 388 31.45 -28.44 50.37
C SER A 388 30.06 -28.24 50.97
N TYR A 389 29.25 -27.33 50.43
CA TYR A 389 27.88 -27.06 50.89
C TYR A 389 26.97 -28.29 50.75
N PHE A 390 26.97 -28.95 49.59
CA PHE A 390 26.17 -30.16 49.35
C PHE A 390 26.67 -31.37 50.15
N LYS A 391 27.99 -31.51 50.33
CA LYS A 391 28.55 -32.56 51.18
C LYS A 391 28.07 -32.43 52.63
N LEU A 392 28.05 -31.22 53.18
CA LEU A 392 27.63 -30.95 54.57
C LEU A 392 26.11 -30.99 54.76
N THR A 393 25.32 -30.58 53.77
CA THR A 393 23.84 -30.49 53.89
C THR A 393 23.08 -31.73 53.41
N ARG A 394 23.65 -32.49 52.46
CA ARG A 394 22.99 -33.62 51.76
C ARG A 394 23.81 -34.91 51.70
N SER A 395 25.06 -34.91 52.19
CA SER A 395 25.92 -36.10 52.26
C SER A 395 26.21 -36.79 50.90
N PHE A 396 26.11 -36.07 49.76
CA PHE A 396 26.51 -36.60 48.44
C PHE A 396 27.55 -35.71 47.73
N ASN A 397 28.29 -36.29 46.78
CA ASN A 397 29.31 -35.58 46.01
C ASN A 397 28.71 -34.94 44.74
N VAL A 398 28.69 -33.62 44.70
CA VAL A 398 28.10 -32.84 43.59
C VAL A 398 29.09 -32.57 42.44
N LEU A 399 30.39 -32.86 42.61
CA LEU A 399 31.41 -32.59 41.58
C LEU A 399 31.09 -33.22 40.21
N PRO A 400 30.65 -34.50 40.12
CA PRO A 400 30.27 -35.10 38.84
C PRO A 400 29.11 -34.36 38.16
N ILE A 401 28.18 -33.82 38.95
CA ILE A 401 27.04 -33.04 38.45
C ILE A 401 27.52 -31.68 37.93
N LEU A 402 28.34 -30.97 38.70
CA LEU A 402 28.90 -29.67 38.28
C LEU A 402 29.73 -29.78 37.00
N ASP A 403 30.55 -30.81 36.88
CA ASP A 403 31.36 -31.03 35.67
C ASP A 403 30.50 -31.37 34.46
N LYS A 404 29.42 -32.15 34.65
CA LYS A 404 28.47 -32.46 33.58
C LYS A 404 27.65 -31.22 33.18
N LEU A 405 27.24 -30.37 34.12
CA LEU A 405 26.56 -29.10 33.86
C LEU A 405 27.46 -28.10 33.11
N GLU A 406 28.75 -28.01 33.46
CA GLU A 406 29.70 -27.15 32.76
C GLU A 406 30.00 -27.67 31.34
N LYS A 407 30.21 -28.99 31.18
CA LYS A 407 30.40 -29.62 29.86
C LYS A 407 29.17 -29.47 28.95
N ALA A 408 27.97 -29.49 29.53
CA ALA A 408 26.73 -29.26 28.81
C ALA A 408 26.47 -27.77 28.48
N GLY A 409 27.36 -26.86 28.90
CA GLY A 409 27.21 -25.42 28.67
C GLY A 409 26.01 -24.83 29.38
N ILE A 410 25.69 -25.32 30.58
CA ILE A 410 24.55 -24.86 31.38
C ILE A 410 25.00 -23.85 32.44
N ILE A 411 26.19 -24.04 33.02
CA ILE A 411 26.75 -23.17 34.06
C ILE A 411 28.15 -22.69 33.68
N ARG A 412 28.54 -21.52 34.19
CA ARG A 412 29.90 -20.97 34.08
C ARG A 412 30.24 -20.13 35.30
N PHE A 413 31.51 -20.17 35.73
CA PHE A 413 32.03 -19.24 36.72
C PHE A 413 32.37 -17.88 36.10
N TYR A 414 31.75 -16.82 36.62
CA TYR A 414 32.00 -15.44 36.18
C TYR A 414 32.92 -14.73 37.16
N LYS A 415 34.10 -14.33 36.71
CA LYS A 415 35.12 -13.67 37.53
C LYS A 415 34.65 -12.32 38.09
N HIS A 416 33.80 -11.58 37.36
CA HIS A 416 33.32 -10.27 37.76
C HIS A 416 32.30 -10.32 38.90
N SER A 417 31.43 -11.34 38.91
CA SER A 417 30.41 -11.52 39.96
C SER A 417 30.91 -12.40 41.10
N ASN A 418 32.03 -13.11 40.90
CA ASN A 418 32.64 -14.08 41.80
C ASN A 418 31.75 -15.30 42.09
N LYS A 419 30.88 -15.66 41.14
CA LYS A 419 29.86 -16.73 41.29
C LYS A 419 29.75 -17.61 40.05
N ILE A 420 29.38 -18.87 40.27
CA ILE A 420 28.82 -19.74 39.23
C ILE A 420 27.41 -19.26 38.89
N ASN A 421 27.14 -19.00 37.60
CA ASN A 421 25.85 -18.57 37.10
C ASN A 421 25.50 -19.33 35.79
N PHE A 422 24.26 -19.21 35.32
CA PHE A 422 23.79 -19.89 34.10
C PHE A 422 24.44 -19.31 32.83
N LEU A 423 24.73 -20.18 31.86
CA LEU A 423 25.31 -19.80 30.57
C LEU A 423 24.20 -19.64 29.51
N GLU A 424 23.38 -18.59 29.66
CA GLU A 424 22.47 -18.09 28.61
C GLU A 424 22.27 -16.56 28.79
N GLY A 425 22.66 -15.76 27.77
CA GLY A 425 22.12 -14.42 27.49
C GLY A 425 22.80 -13.17 28.09
N THR A 426 23.79 -12.61 27.37
CA THR A 426 24.22 -11.17 27.31
C THR A 426 24.51 -10.36 28.60
N ASP A 427 25.73 -9.84 28.73
CA ASP A 427 26.15 -8.81 29.72
C ASP A 427 25.60 -7.39 29.42
N LEU A 428 24.50 -7.28 28.66
CA LEU A 428 24.03 -6.02 28.09
C LEU A 428 23.12 -5.29 29.09
N ASP A 429 23.63 -4.23 29.71
CA ASP A 429 22.83 -3.31 30.53
C ASP A 429 21.94 -2.45 29.61
N LEU A 430 20.73 -2.96 29.35
CA LEU A 430 19.75 -2.33 28.46
C LEU A 430 19.42 -0.89 28.88
N GLU A 431 19.40 -0.59 30.18
CA GLU A 431 19.07 0.76 30.65
C GLU A 431 20.17 1.76 30.29
N GLN A 432 21.45 1.41 30.53
CA GLN A 432 22.57 2.28 30.17
C GLN A 432 22.73 2.47 28.66
N GLU A 433 22.55 1.40 27.88
CA GLU A 433 22.66 1.45 26.43
C GLU A 433 21.51 2.26 25.80
N LEU A 434 20.27 2.13 26.31
CA LEU A 434 19.15 2.97 25.88
C LEU A 434 19.36 4.46 26.22
N ILE A 435 19.96 4.78 27.37
CA ILE A 435 20.30 6.18 27.74
C ILE A 435 21.36 6.74 26.78
N THR A 436 22.34 5.94 26.40
CA THR A 436 23.42 6.34 25.47
C THR A 436 22.87 6.61 24.08
N ILE A 437 22.09 5.68 23.53
CA ILE A 437 21.45 5.83 22.20
C ILE A 437 20.44 6.97 22.19
N SER A 438 19.77 7.24 23.31
CA SER A 438 18.85 8.39 23.42
C SER A 438 19.52 9.75 23.19
N LYS A 439 20.85 9.85 23.38
CA LYS A 439 21.63 11.06 23.08
C LYS A 439 22.05 11.15 21.62
N GLU A 440 22.04 10.04 20.88
CA GLU A 440 22.49 9.94 19.49
C GLU A 440 21.34 10.11 18.48
N ILE A 441 20.10 9.80 18.88
CA ILE A 441 18.92 9.91 18.02
C ILE A 441 18.39 11.34 18.03
N ASN A 442 18.17 11.91 16.85
CA ASN A 442 17.51 13.19 16.69
C ASN A 442 16.04 13.11 17.18
N PRO A 443 15.62 13.91 18.17
CA PRO A 443 14.25 13.92 18.66
C PRO A 443 13.22 14.49 17.66
N ASP A 444 13.65 15.20 16.62
CA ASP A 444 12.79 15.83 15.60
C ASP A 444 12.67 15.00 14.31
N PHE A 445 12.27 13.74 14.44
CA PHE A 445 11.92 12.88 13.30
C PHE A 445 10.43 13.00 12.94
N SER A 446 10.08 12.70 11.68
CA SER A 446 8.67 12.67 11.23
C SER A 446 8.02 11.36 11.67
N VAL A 447 7.10 11.46 12.64
CA VAL A 447 6.30 10.31 13.12
C VAL A 447 5.50 9.68 11.98
N ALA A 448 5.02 10.51 11.04
CA ALA A 448 4.25 10.04 9.90
C ALA A 448 5.03 9.08 9.00
N ASN A 449 6.28 9.45 8.65
CA ASN A 449 7.14 8.64 7.79
C ASN A 449 7.58 7.34 8.47
N GLU A 450 7.88 7.38 9.76
CA GLU A 450 8.25 6.18 10.50
C GLU A 450 7.08 5.19 10.61
N ILE A 451 5.85 5.66 10.85
CA ILE A 451 4.69 4.77 10.87
C ILE A 451 4.45 4.14 9.50
N LYS A 452 4.61 4.89 8.40
CA LYS A 452 4.53 4.35 7.02
C LYS A 452 5.54 3.21 6.79
N ALA A 453 6.71 3.25 7.44
CA ALA A 453 7.75 2.24 7.31
C ALA A 453 7.61 1.05 8.27
N LEU A 454 7.06 1.29 9.47
CA LEU A 454 7.03 0.31 10.56
C LEU A 454 5.72 -0.48 10.68
N VAL A 455 4.61 0.06 10.16
CA VAL A 455 3.27 -0.54 10.33
C VAL A 455 2.63 -0.83 8.98
N ASP A 456 2.20 -2.08 8.78
CA ASP A 456 1.41 -2.46 7.62
C ASP A 456 -0.06 -2.08 7.83
N LEU A 457 -0.55 -1.16 7.00
CA LEU A 457 -1.89 -0.60 7.10
C LEU A 457 -2.84 -1.32 6.13
N PRO A 458 -3.87 -2.03 6.61
CA PRO A 458 -4.70 -2.86 5.74
C PRO A 458 -5.64 -2.04 4.85
N VAL A 459 -6.07 -2.61 3.73
CA VAL A 459 -7.16 -2.04 2.92
C VAL A 459 -8.50 -2.63 3.35
N LEU A 460 -9.49 -1.79 3.63
CA LEU A 460 -10.83 -2.20 4.06
C LEU A 460 -11.78 -2.39 2.88
N LEU A 461 -12.37 -3.57 2.75
CA LEU A 461 -13.50 -3.82 1.84
C LEU A 461 -14.81 -3.41 2.51
N VAL A 462 -15.58 -2.49 1.92
CA VAL A 462 -16.90 -2.08 2.41
C VAL A 462 -17.91 -3.19 2.13
N LYS A 463 -17.95 -4.19 3.01
CA LYS A 463 -18.62 -5.48 2.79
C LYS A 463 -20.09 -5.35 2.42
N ARG A 464 -20.86 -4.56 3.18
CA ARG A 464 -22.30 -4.41 2.98
C ARG A 464 -22.63 -3.78 1.64
N TYR A 465 -22.06 -2.61 1.34
CA TYR A 465 -22.23 -1.96 0.03
C TYR A 465 -21.81 -2.89 -1.13
N SER A 466 -20.68 -3.59 -0.96
CA SER A 466 -20.16 -4.49 -2.00
C SER A 466 -21.08 -5.68 -2.25
N PHE A 467 -21.72 -6.20 -1.21
CA PHE A 467 -22.69 -7.29 -1.30
C PHE A 467 -24.02 -6.82 -1.92
N GLU A 468 -24.53 -5.65 -1.51
CA GLU A 468 -25.82 -5.12 -1.98
C GLU A 468 -25.75 -4.64 -3.44
N THR A 469 -24.63 -4.05 -3.87
CA THR A 469 -24.47 -3.49 -5.23
C THR A 469 -23.70 -4.39 -6.20
N GLY A 470 -23.00 -5.41 -5.68
CA GLY A 470 -22.04 -6.22 -6.43
C GLY A 470 -20.70 -5.53 -6.73
N THR A 471 -20.56 -4.23 -6.42
CA THR A 471 -19.35 -3.45 -6.71
C THR A 471 -18.45 -3.38 -5.49
N ARG A 472 -17.28 -4.04 -5.55
CA ARG A 472 -16.33 -4.05 -4.43
C ARG A 472 -15.72 -2.66 -4.20
N ARG A 473 -15.95 -2.09 -3.02
CA ARG A 473 -15.42 -0.78 -2.62
C ARG A 473 -14.32 -0.91 -1.58
N PHE A 474 -13.18 -0.26 -1.82
CA PHE A 474 -11.99 -0.37 -0.98
C PHE A 474 -11.60 0.98 -0.38
N PHE A 475 -11.33 1.00 0.92
CA PHE A 475 -10.81 2.16 1.64
C PHE A 475 -9.41 1.84 2.19
N GLU A 476 -8.41 2.64 1.80
CA GLU A 476 -7.03 2.45 2.23
C GLU A 476 -6.71 3.36 3.42
N TYR A 477 -6.11 2.80 4.47
CA TYR A 477 -5.52 3.60 5.53
C TYR A 477 -4.24 4.26 5.04
N ARG A 478 -4.09 5.56 5.27
CA ARG A 478 -2.90 6.33 4.94
C ARG A 478 -2.47 7.16 6.12
N VAL A 479 -1.18 7.33 6.30
CA VAL A 479 -0.67 8.30 7.27
C VAL A 479 -0.65 9.67 6.64
N PHE A 480 -1.35 10.62 7.25
CA PHE A 480 -1.41 12.00 6.81
C PHE A 480 -0.13 12.72 7.21
N ASP A 481 0.57 13.31 6.23
CA ASP A 481 1.75 14.14 6.45
C ASP A 481 1.46 15.60 6.06
N SER A 482 0.95 15.83 4.85
CA SER A 482 0.62 17.18 4.38
C SER A 482 -0.67 17.25 3.56
N TYR A 483 -1.25 18.46 3.50
CA TYR A 483 -2.41 18.73 2.65
C TYR A 483 -2.13 18.63 1.14
N GLN A 484 -0.86 18.62 0.73
CA GLN A 484 -0.48 18.48 -0.69
C GLN A 484 -0.63 17.04 -1.18
N GLU A 485 -0.57 16.05 -0.28
CA GLU A 485 -0.77 14.63 -0.60
C GLU A 485 -2.24 14.22 -0.73
N LEU A 486 -3.18 15.15 -0.47
CA LEU A 486 -4.61 14.86 -0.59
C LEU A 486 -5.02 14.76 -2.06
N THR A 487 -5.39 13.56 -2.46
CA THR A 487 -5.95 13.27 -3.78
C THR A 487 -7.35 12.70 -3.66
N GLU A 488 -8.11 12.79 -4.74
CA GLU A 488 -9.27 11.92 -4.89
C GLU A 488 -8.79 10.48 -5.03
N ALA A 489 -9.59 9.54 -4.53
CA ALA A 489 -9.32 8.13 -4.72
C ALA A 489 -9.45 7.81 -6.22
N GLU A 490 -8.60 6.94 -6.75
CA GLU A 490 -8.62 6.54 -8.17
C GLU A 490 -8.43 5.02 -8.32
N GLY A 491 -8.89 4.50 -9.46
CA GLY A 491 -8.72 3.09 -9.82
C GLY A 491 -9.35 2.10 -8.83
N VAL A 492 -8.51 1.29 -8.17
CA VAL A 492 -8.98 0.25 -7.24
C VAL A 492 -9.59 0.86 -5.99
N ILE A 493 -9.01 1.96 -5.49
CA ILE A 493 -9.36 2.57 -4.22
C ILE A 493 -10.51 3.55 -4.41
N ASP A 494 -11.44 3.52 -3.46
CA ASP A 494 -12.66 4.32 -3.47
C ASP A 494 -12.60 5.42 -2.39
N GLY A 495 -11.81 5.23 -1.34
CA GLY A 495 -11.56 6.30 -0.38
C GLY A 495 -10.33 6.07 0.48
N TYR A 496 -9.99 7.09 1.26
CA TYR A 496 -8.83 7.06 2.14
C TYR A 496 -9.24 7.32 3.58
N ILE A 497 -8.59 6.63 4.51
CA ILE A 497 -8.68 6.90 5.94
C ILE A 497 -7.33 7.47 6.38
N ASN A 498 -7.27 8.79 6.44
CA ASN A 498 -6.08 9.57 6.74
C ASN A 498 -5.87 9.63 8.27
N LEU A 499 -4.83 8.96 8.75
CA LEU A 499 -4.40 8.94 10.14
C LEU A 499 -3.53 10.17 10.42
N VAL A 500 -4.03 11.08 11.23
CA VAL A 500 -3.39 12.36 11.55
C VAL A 500 -2.79 12.27 12.96
N PHE A 501 -1.46 12.25 13.03
CA PHE A 501 -0.71 12.18 14.29
C PHE A 501 -0.23 13.56 14.77
N ASP A 502 -0.15 14.55 13.88
CA ASP A 502 0.23 15.91 14.27
C ASP A 502 -0.92 16.65 14.98
N ASP A 503 -0.57 17.61 15.84
CA ASP A 503 -1.54 18.45 16.55
C ASP A 503 -2.11 19.54 15.64
N ILE A 504 -2.90 19.11 14.67
CA ILE A 504 -3.56 19.96 13.69
C ILE A 504 -4.94 20.39 14.23
N LYS A 505 -5.28 21.67 14.04
CA LYS A 505 -6.59 22.21 14.44
C LYS A 505 -7.73 21.47 13.72
N VAL A 506 -8.69 20.97 14.49
CA VAL A 506 -9.91 20.31 13.97
C VAL A 506 -10.64 21.15 12.91
N SER A 507 -10.62 22.48 13.04
CA SER A 507 -11.27 23.41 12.10
C SER A 507 -10.64 23.41 10.70
N SER A 508 -9.33 23.21 10.54
CA SER A 508 -8.69 23.14 9.22
C SER A 508 -9.05 21.84 8.51
N ILE A 509 -9.01 20.71 9.23
CA ILE A 509 -9.41 19.39 8.69
C ILE A 509 -10.90 19.38 8.29
N LYS A 510 -11.78 20.02 9.07
CA LYS A 510 -13.20 20.16 8.69
C LYS A 510 -13.39 20.92 7.38
N LYS A 511 -12.60 21.96 7.10
CA LYS A 511 -12.67 22.68 5.82
C LYS A 511 -12.21 21.78 4.67
N LYS A 512 -11.04 21.16 4.81
CA LYS A 512 -10.46 20.31 3.75
C LYS A 512 -11.24 19.03 3.47
N SER A 513 -11.84 18.42 4.48
CA SER A 513 -12.69 17.23 4.29
C SER A 513 -13.97 17.49 3.50
N LYS A 514 -14.38 18.74 3.28
CA LYS A 514 -15.48 19.08 2.36
C LYS A 514 -15.04 19.01 0.89
N ASP A 515 -13.80 19.41 0.63
CA ASP A 515 -13.23 19.39 -0.73
C ASP A 515 -13.00 17.94 -1.18
N PHE A 516 -12.66 17.05 -0.23
CA PHE A 516 -12.37 15.63 -0.49
C PHE A 516 -13.36 14.70 0.23
N THR A 517 -14.56 14.52 -0.33
CA THR A 517 -15.64 13.77 0.32
C THR A 517 -15.35 12.28 0.51
N SER A 518 -14.49 11.67 -0.32
CA SER A 518 -14.02 10.28 -0.19
C SER A 518 -12.90 10.09 0.84
N ASN A 519 -12.39 11.18 1.41
CA ASN A 519 -11.33 11.16 2.41
C ASN A 519 -11.92 11.31 3.82
N ILE A 520 -11.62 10.34 4.67
CA ILE A 520 -11.93 10.34 6.10
C ILE A 520 -10.65 10.71 6.84
N PHE A 521 -10.75 11.50 7.89
CA PHE A 521 -9.62 11.91 8.71
C PHE A 521 -9.81 11.43 10.15
N VAL A 522 -8.74 10.92 10.76
CA VAL A 522 -8.73 10.46 12.15
C VAL A 522 -7.62 11.19 12.88
N LEU A 523 -7.99 12.10 13.80
CA LEU A 523 -7.03 12.82 14.62
C LEU A 523 -6.79 12.05 15.91
N TYR A 524 -5.54 11.65 16.13
CA TYR A 524 -5.12 10.93 17.34
C TYR A 524 -4.78 11.91 18.46
N LYS A 525 -5.48 11.84 19.60
CA LYS A 525 -5.11 12.63 20.79
C LYS A 525 -3.98 12.01 21.61
N ASN A 526 -3.63 10.75 21.37
CA ASN A 526 -2.49 10.07 21.98
C ASN A 526 -1.23 10.10 21.09
N SER A 527 -1.10 11.10 20.22
CA SER A 527 0.05 11.27 19.32
C SER A 527 1.40 11.25 20.04
N THR A 528 1.46 11.79 21.26
CA THR A 528 2.66 11.75 22.12
C THR A 528 3.05 10.33 22.52
N GLN A 529 2.07 9.47 22.86
CA GLN A 529 2.32 8.06 23.18
C GLN A 529 2.83 7.31 21.96
N ILE A 530 2.23 7.55 20.79
CA ILE A 530 2.64 6.94 19.52
C ILE A 530 4.07 7.38 19.15
N ARG A 531 4.37 8.68 19.28
CA ARG A 531 5.72 9.22 19.05
C ARG A 531 6.76 8.58 19.96
N ASN A 532 6.44 8.36 21.23
CA ASN A 532 7.35 7.72 22.18
C ASN A 532 7.62 6.25 21.82
N GLU A 533 6.60 5.49 21.43
CA GLU A 533 6.80 4.10 21.00
C GLU A 533 7.63 4.00 19.71
N VAL A 534 7.35 4.87 18.72
CA VAL A 534 8.18 4.95 17.51
C VAL A 534 9.63 5.26 17.86
N LEU A 535 9.86 6.24 18.74
CA LEU A 535 11.21 6.58 19.20
C LEU A 535 11.90 5.38 19.89
N THR A 536 11.16 4.61 20.69
CA THR A 536 11.69 3.38 21.34
C THR A 536 12.07 2.32 20.31
N ILE A 537 11.25 2.11 19.28
CA ILE A 537 11.56 1.17 18.18
C ILE A 537 12.83 1.60 17.44
N LEU A 538 13.00 2.90 17.17
CA LEU A 538 14.20 3.45 16.55
C LEU A 538 15.45 3.25 17.43
N LYS A 539 15.32 3.42 18.76
CA LYS A 539 16.40 3.11 19.72
C LYS A 539 16.84 1.66 19.64
N PHE A 540 15.89 0.72 19.67
CA PHE A 540 16.22 -0.70 19.54
C PHE A 540 16.81 -1.04 18.18
N GLY A 541 16.34 -0.42 17.09
CA GLY A 541 16.95 -0.54 15.76
C GLY A 541 18.43 -0.17 15.75
N ARG A 542 18.78 0.99 16.33
CA ARG A 542 20.17 1.44 16.48
C ARG A 542 21.00 0.52 17.39
N LEU A 543 20.42 0.00 18.46
CA LEU A 543 21.09 -0.98 19.33
C LEU A 543 21.42 -2.28 18.60
N ILE A 544 20.51 -2.76 17.74
CA ILE A 544 20.74 -3.96 16.92
C ILE A 544 21.89 -3.74 15.94
N GLU A 545 22.01 -2.54 15.34
CA GLU A 545 23.15 -2.19 14.49
C GLU A 545 24.46 -2.17 15.29
N LYS A 546 24.47 -1.52 16.46
CA LYS A 546 25.64 -1.37 17.34
C LYS A 546 26.14 -2.71 17.89
N HIS A 547 25.24 -3.64 18.20
CA HIS A 547 25.55 -4.96 18.76
C HIS A 547 25.38 -6.10 17.73
N SER A 548 25.58 -5.81 16.45
CA SER A 548 25.34 -6.75 15.35
C SER A 548 26.22 -8.02 15.38
N GLU A 549 27.38 -7.97 16.04
CA GLU A 549 28.30 -9.10 16.19
C GLU A 549 27.92 -10.07 17.34
N ASP A 550 27.11 -9.64 18.32
CA ASP A 550 26.64 -10.49 19.41
C ASP A 550 25.28 -11.12 19.06
N THR A 551 25.31 -12.40 18.71
CA THR A 551 24.12 -13.16 18.29
C THR A 551 23.06 -13.33 19.37
N ASN A 552 23.44 -13.30 20.66
CA ASN A 552 22.49 -13.40 21.76
C ASN A 552 21.90 -12.02 22.09
N ALA A 553 22.72 -10.97 22.07
CA ALA A 553 22.26 -9.57 22.18
C ALA A 553 21.24 -9.25 21.09
N LYS A 554 21.59 -9.60 19.85
CA LYS A 554 20.73 -9.37 18.70
C LYS A 554 19.37 -10.04 18.85
N LYS A 555 19.33 -11.32 19.27
CA LYS A 555 18.06 -12.03 19.52
C LYS A 555 17.21 -11.35 20.60
N LEU A 556 17.83 -10.91 21.69
CA LEU A 556 17.14 -10.20 22.77
C LEU A 556 16.58 -8.86 22.26
N LEU A 557 17.42 -8.04 21.64
CA LEU A 557 17.03 -6.72 21.11
C LEU A 557 15.99 -6.82 20.00
N ASP A 558 16.08 -7.82 19.13
CA ASP A 558 15.06 -8.12 18.12
C ASP A 558 13.72 -8.49 18.77
N SER A 559 13.74 -9.28 19.85
CA SER A 559 12.51 -9.64 20.58
C SER A 559 11.86 -8.43 21.27
N GLU A 560 12.65 -7.54 21.88
CA GLU A 560 12.17 -6.29 22.47
C GLU A 560 11.63 -5.34 21.40
N ARG A 561 12.35 -5.20 20.27
CA ARG A 561 11.89 -4.41 19.12
C ARG A 561 10.56 -4.93 18.58
N GLN A 562 10.40 -6.26 18.47
CA GLN A 562 9.14 -6.88 18.05
C GLN A 562 8.00 -6.61 19.02
N PHE A 563 8.25 -6.66 20.34
CA PHE A 563 7.26 -6.30 21.35
C PHE A 563 6.78 -4.84 21.16
N HIS A 564 7.70 -3.90 21.00
CA HIS A 564 7.34 -2.49 20.76
C HIS A 564 6.63 -2.27 19.41
N LEU A 565 7.00 -3.00 18.35
CA LEU A 565 6.27 -2.99 17.08
C LEU A 565 4.82 -3.44 17.26
N GLN A 566 4.59 -4.53 18.02
CA GLN A 566 3.23 -4.99 18.34
C GLN A 566 2.45 -3.96 19.18
N GLN A 567 3.11 -3.25 20.11
CA GLN A 567 2.50 -2.17 20.87
C GLN A 567 2.12 -0.97 19.99
N LEU A 568 3.00 -0.59 19.05
CA LEU A 568 2.74 0.47 18.08
C LEU A 568 1.54 0.10 17.19
N GLU A 569 1.52 -1.13 16.66
CA GLU A 569 0.39 -1.64 15.86
C GLU A 569 -0.90 -1.63 16.68
N ASN A 570 -0.85 -2.03 17.96
CA ASN A 570 -2.00 -1.97 18.86
C ASN A 570 -2.47 -0.52 19.10
N LEU A 571 -1.56 0.44 19.24
CA LEU A 571 -1.89 1.86 19.43
C LEU A 571 -2.50 2.51 18.20
N VAL A 572 -1.99 2.17 17.01
CA VAL A 572 -2.44 2.74 15.73
C VAL A 572 -3.71 2.04 15.24
N ILE A 573 -3.77 0.71 15.25
CA ILE A 573 -4.87 -0.04 14.62
C ILE A 573 -5.95 -0.44 15.62
N ASN A 574 -5.58 -1.05 16.76
CA ASN A 574 -6.57 -1.62 17.67
C ASN A 574 -7.20 -0.56 18.59
N LYS A 575 -6.42 0.42 19.05
CA LYS A 575 -6.91 1.56 19.85
C LYS A 575 -7.50 2.69 19.00
N LEU A 576 -7.56 2.51 17.68
CA LEU A 576 -8.19 3.44 16.75
C LEU A 576 -9.62 3.82 17.15
N PHE A 577 -10.38 2.87 17.71
CA PHE A 577 -11.80 3.03 18.08
C PHE A 577 -12.04 3.53 19.51
N ASN A 578 -10.99 3.94 20.24
CA ASN A 578 -11.13 4.44 21.60
C ASN A 578 -11.60 5.91 21.58
N ASN A 579 -12.93 6.11 21.63
CA ASN A 579 -13.57 7.42 21.35
C ASN A 579 -13.18 8.56 22.26
N ASP A 580 -12.70 8.26 23.46
CA ASP A 580 -12.31 9.31 24.42
C ASP A 580 -11.06 10.07 23.94
N LYS A 581 -10.36 9.56 22.90
CA LYS A 581 -9.11 10.12 22.39
C LYS A 581 -9.07 10.35 20.88
N ASN A 582 -9.88 9.71 20.03
CA ASN A 582 -9.74 9.88 18.58
C ASN A 582 -10.94 10.61 17.96
N ILE A 583 -10.66 11.60 17.10
CA ILE A 583 -11.71 12.41 16.44
C ILE A 583 -11.78 12.03 14.97
N TRP A 584 -12.92 11.51 14.54
CA TRP A 584 -13.18 11.15 13.14
C TRP A 584 -13.93 12.26 12.42
N ILE A 585 -13.48 12.60 11.21
CA ILE A 585 -14.01 13.73 10.43
C ILE A 585 -14.18 13.32 8.96
N ASN A 586 -15.36 13.56 8.39
CA ASN A 586 -15.60 13.47 6.95
C ASN A 586 -16.64 14.52 6.53
N ASN A 587 -16.46 15.12 5.35
CA ASN A 587 -17.40 16.10 4.79
C ASN A 587 -17.76 17.24 5.76
N GLY A 588 -16.77 17.71 6.54
CA GLY A 588 -16.91 18.78 7.53
C GLY A 588 -17.64 18.44 8.82
N LYS A 589 -18.10 17.19 9.00
CA LYS A 589 -18.79 16.71 10.21
C LYS A 589 -17.89 15.80 11.03
N ILE A 590 -18.07 15.82 12.36
CA ILE A 590 -17.44 14.88 13.29
C ILE A 590 -18.39 13.71 13.45
N GLU A 591 -17.87 12.49 13.38
CA GLU A 591 -18.64 11.25 13.55
C GLU A 591 -18.09 10.46 14.75
N PRO A 592 -18.95 9.99 15.68
CA PRO A 592 -18.50 9.11 16.76
C PRO A 592 -18.33 7.66 16.25
N VAL A 593 -17.09 7.24 15.99
CA VAL A 593 -16.78 5.89 15.49
C VAL A 593 -16.22 5.01 16.62
N VAL A 594 -17.15 4.36 17.32
CA VAL A 594 -16.86 3.63 18.57
C VAL A 594 -16.34 2.21 18.42
N SER A 595 -16.42 1.67 17.21
CA SER A 595 -16.03 0.29 16.93
C SER A 595 -15.78 0.11 15.44
N LYS A 596 -15.10 -1.00 15.11
CA LYS A 596 -14.92 -1.42 13.72
C LYS A 596 -16.27 -1.64 13.00
N HIS A 597 -17.29 -2.09 13.72
CA HIS A 597 -18.64 -2.25 13.18
C HIS A 597 -19.23 -0.90 12.74
N ARG A 598 -19.19 0.11 13.63
CA ARG A 598 -19.69 1.46 13.31
C ARG A 598 -18.93 2.08 12.14
N LEU A 599 -17.63 1.84 12.04
CA LEU A 599 -16.84 2.26 10.87
C LEU A 599 -17.39 1.66 9.58
N TYR A 600 -17.65 0.35 9.52
CA TYR A 600 -18.18 -0.28 8.31
C TYR A 600 -19.59 0.21 7.93
N GLU A 601 -20.45 0.49 8.90
CA GLU A 601 -21.74 1.14 8.65
C GLU A 601 -21.55 2.53 8.03
N TRP A 602 -20.68 3.34 8.62
CA TRP A 602 -20.41 4.68 8.13
C TRP A 602 -19.76 4.70 6.74
N LEU A 603 -18.81 3.79 6.48
CA LEU A 603 -18.22 3.60 5.15
C LEU A 603 -19.30 3.23 4.11
N THR A 604 -20.29 2.42 4.51
CA THR A 604 -21.43 2.07 3.64
C THR A 604 -22.30 3.29 3.36
N GLU A 605 -22.62 4.09 4.36
CA GLU A 605 -23.35 5.37 4.20
C GLU A 605 -22.61 6.34 3.27
N ILE A 606 -21.28 6.47 3.43
CA ILE A 606 -20.41 7.29 2.59
C ILE A 606 -20.46 6.79 1.14
N CYS A 607 -20.33 5.47 0.91
CA CYS A 607 -20.42 4.90 -0.43
C CYS A 607 -21.77 5.19 -1.09
N TYR A 608 -22.89 5.02 -0.38
CA TYR A 608 -24.22 5.35 -0.93
C TYR A 608 -24.39 6.84 -1.25
N LYS A 609 -23.71 7.72 -0.52
CA LYS A 609 -23.76 9.16 -0.75
C LYS A 609 -22.92 9.60 -1.96
N ILE A 610 -21.67 9.11 -2.05
CA ILE A 610 -20.71 9.51 -3.08
C ILE A 610 -20.97 8.76 -4.39
N TYR A 611 -21.38 7.48 -4.30
CA TYR A 611 -21.58 6.58 -5.43
C TYR A 611 -23.06 6.25 -5.65
N LYS A 612 -23.90 7.26 -5.48
CA LYS A 612 -25.36 7.16 -5.56
C LYS A 612 -25.89 6.69 -6.92
N ASN A 613 -25.10 6.81 -7.99
CA ASN A 613 -25.50 6.40 -9.34
C ASN A 613 -24.87 5.06 -9.76
N THR A 614 -24.07 4.40 -8.91
CA THR A 614 -23.56 3.05 -9.22
C THR A 614 -24.74 2.09 -9.37
N PRO A 615 -24.88 1.40 -10.52
CA PRO A 615 -25.94 0.42 -10.70
C PRO A 615 -25.66 -0.83 -9.86
N VAL A 616 -26.73 -1.50 -9.43
CA VAL A 616 -26.63 -2.83 -8.81
C VAL A 616 -26.34 -3.86 -9.90
N PHE A 617 -25.15 -4.46 -9.84
CA PHE A 617 -24.70 -5.41 -10.86
C PHE A 617 -23.85 -6.55 -10.24
N ASN A 618 -24.49 -7.72 -10.13
CA ASN A 618 -23.96 -8.89 -9.45
C ASN A 618 -23.22 -9.83 -10.40
N ASN A 619 -22.07 -9.40 -10.92
CA ASN A 619 -21.15 -10.27 -11.67
C ASN A 619 -19.69 -9.96 -11.34
N GLU A 620 -19.11 -10.76 -10.44
CA GLU A 620 -17.74 -10.58 -9.96
C GLU A 620 -16.67 -10.82 -11.04
N LEU A 621 -17.02 -11.45 -12.17
CA LEU A 621 -16.08 -11.71 -13.25
C LEU A 621 -15.62 -10.42 -13.90
N ILE A 622 -16.53 -9.43 -14.02
CA ILE A 622 -16.25 -8.16 -14.69
C ILE A 622 -16.41 -6.94 -13.78
N ASN A 623 -17.18 -7.01 -12.69
CA ASN A 623 -17.36 -5.88 -11.76
C ASN A 623 -16.16 -5.71 -10.80
N LYS A 624 -14.97 -5.52 -11.37
CA LYS A 624 -13.69 -5.35 -10.65
C LYS A 624 -12.70 -4.55 -11.49
N GLN A 625 -11.66 -4.01 -10.84
CA GLN A 625 -10.71 -3.14 -11.53
C GLN A 625 -9.85 -3.88 -12.55
N PHE A 626 -9.38 -5.08 -12.21
CA PHE A 626 -8.50 -5.88 -13.05
C PHE A 626 -9.18 -7.18 -13.46
N LEU A 627 -9.32 -7.38 -14.77
CA LEU A 627 -9.85 -8.61 -15.36
C LEU A 627 -8.76 -9.69 -15.42
N SER A 628 -9.14 -10.95 -15.20
CA SER A 628 -8.22 -12.07 -15.40
C SER A 628 -8.06 -12.37 -16.89
N ALA A 629 -6.96 -13.03 -17.28
CA ALA A 629 -6.69 -13.37 -18.68
C ALA A 629 -7.84 -14.15 -19.36
N PRO A 630 -8.50 -15.14 -18.71
CA PRO A 630 -9.66 -15.81 -19.29
C PRO A 630 -10.83 -14.87 -19.56
N ILE A 631 -11.05 -13.87 -18.68
CA ILE A 631 -12.14 -12.90 -18.83
C ILE A 631 -11.84 -11.87 -19.92
N ASN A 632 -10.58 -11.45 -20.08
CA ASN A 632 -10.18 -10.63 -21.23
C ASN A 632 -10.39 -11.36 -22.56
N THR A 633 -10.14 -12.67 -22.60
CA THR A 633 -10.43 -13.52 -23.77
C THR A 633 -11.94 -13.62 -24.02
N ALA A 634 -12.72 -13.83 -22.96
CA ALA A 634 -14.17 -13.86 -23.02
C ALA A 634 -14.78 -12.53 -23.47
N ARG A 635 -14.16 -11.39 -23.12
CA ARG A 635 -14.56 -10.06 -23.60
C ARG A 635 -14.48 -9.98 -25.12
N LYS A 636 -13.32 -10.32 -25.70
CA LYS A 636 -13.14 -10.31 -27.17
C LYS A 636 -14.14 -11.22 -27.85
N TYR A 637 -14.31 -12.43 -27.32
CA TYR A 637 -15.30 -13.38 -27.83
C TYR A 637 -16.72 -12.81 -27.80
N LEU A 638 -17.13 -12.23 -26.67
CA LEU A 638 -18.46 -11.64 -26.53
C LEU A 638 -18.68 -10.49 -27.51
N ILE A 639 -17.73 -9.57 -27.64
CA ILE A 639 -17.83 -8.44 -28.58
C ILE A 639 -17.96 -8.95 -30.03
N ARG A 640 -17.15 -9.94 -30.43
CA ARG A 640 -17.27 -10.55 -31.76
C ARG A 640 -18.65 -11.19 -31.97
N SER A 641 -19.14 -11.96 -30.99
CA SER A 641 -20.47 -12.56 -31.06
C SER A 641 -21.58 -11.52 -31.13
N ILE A 642 -21.44 -10.37 -30.48
CA ILE A 642 -22.40 -9.26 -30.61
C ILE A 642 -22.33 -8.64 -32.01
N LEU A 643 -21.15 -8.45 -32.57
CA LEU A 643 -20.98 -7.87 -33.91
C LEU A 643 -21.54 -8.79 -35.03
N GLU A 644 -21.43 -10.10 -34.86
CA GLU A 644 -21.83 -11.11 -35.86
C GLU A 644 -23.28 -11.60 -35.69
N ASN A 645 -23.73 -11.78 -34.44
CA ASN A 645 -24.93 -12.55 -34.10
C ASN A 645 -25.96 -11.78 -33.24
N ASP A 646 -25.94 -10.44 -33.19
CA ASP A 646 -26.93 -9.64 -32.43
C ASP A 646 -28.39 -9.91 -32.78
N HIS A 647 -28.67 -10.36 -34.00
CA HIS A 647 -30.01 -10.70 -34.49
C HIS A 647 -30.53 -12.04 -33.98
N LEU A 648 -29.66 -12.90 -33.43
CA LEU A 648 -29.99 -14.25 -32.97
C LEU A 648 -30.24 -14.28 -31.46
N GLU A 649 -31.13 -15.17 -31.02
CA GLU A 649 -31.32 -15.39 -29.60
C GLU A 649 -30.01 -15.87 -28.95
N ASN A 650 -29.69 -15.34 -27.76
CA ASN A 650 -28.49 -15.72 -27.00
C ASN A 650 -27.17 -15.58 -27.78
N LEU A 651 -27.12 -14.78 -28.84
CA LEU A 651 -25.96 -14.60 -29.71
C LEU A 651 -25.43 -15.91 -30.33
N ASP A 652 -26.31 -16.92 -30.46
CA ASP A 652 -25.98 -18.28 -30.90
C ASP A 652 -25.01 -19.05 -29.97
N PHE A 653 -24.98 -18.70 -28.68
CA PHE A 653 -24.21 -19.48 -27.71
C PHE A 653 -24.84 -20.88 -27.48
N PRO A 654 -24.04 -21.97 -27.43
CA PRO A 654 -24.55 -23.31 -27.19
C PRO A 654 -25.34 -23.41 -25.87
N GLU A 655 -26.54 -24.01 -25.89
CA GLU A 655 -27.44 -24.06 -24.73
C GLU A 655 -26.83 -24.79 -23.53
N GLU A 656 -26.19 -25.94 -23.75
CA GLU A 656 -25.64 -26.80 -22.70
C GLU A 656 -24.29 -26.32 -22.11
N LYS A 657 -23.62 -25.35 -22.76
CA LYS A 657 -22.31 -24.84 -22.32
C LYS A 657 -22.44 -23.48 -21.65
N PHE A 658 -21.69 -23.26 -20.57
CA PHE A 658 -21.65 -21.97 -19.85
C PHE A 658 -20.22 -21.41 -19.77
N PRO A 659 -19.61 -21.05 -20.92
CA PRO A 659 -18.32 -20.39 -20.89
C PRO A 659 -18.45 -18.97 -20.31
N PRO A 660 -17.34 -18.33 -19.87
CA PRO A 660 -17.41 -17.04 -19.18
C PRO A 660 -18.14 -15.94 -19.98
N GLN A 661 -17.99 -15.89 -21.31
CA GLN A 661 -18.67 -14.93 -22.17
C GLN A 661 -20.20 -15.06 -22.15
N LYS A 662 -20.72 -16.29 -22.06
CA LYS A 662 -22.16 -16.54 -21.98
C LYS A 662 -22.71 -16.10 -20.62
N ALA A 663 -21.98 -16.37 -19.54
CA ALA A 663 -22.35 -15.91 -18.20
C ALA A 663 -22.38 -14.37 -18.12
N ILE A 664 -21.39 -13.70 -18.72
CA ILE A 664 -21.36 -12.23 -18.80
C ILE A 664 -22.54 -11.72 -19.64
N TYR A 665 -22.78 -12.29 -20.82
CA TYR A 665 -23.92 -11.96 -21.68
C TYR A 665 -25.26 -12.05 -20.93
N ILE A 666 -25.50 -13.14 -20.19
CA ILE A 666 -26.75 -13.34 -19.45
C ILE A 666 -26.96 -12.19 -18.48
N SER A 667 -25.98 -11.91 -17.60
CA SER A 667 -26.10 -10.87 -16.58
C SER A 667 -26.15 -9.44 -17.12
N LEU A 668 -25.36 -9.12 -18.16
CA LEU A 668 -25.18 -7.75 -18.64
C LEU A 668 -26.21 -7.35 -19.70
N LEU A 669 -26.65 -8.31 -20.53
CA LEU A 669 -27.48 -8.02 -21.71
C LEU A 669 -28.87 -8.63 -21.62
N LYS A 670 -28.97 -9.93 -21.28
CA LYS A 670 -30.25 -10.64 -21.28
C LYS A 670 -31.12 -10.25 -20.08
N GLU A 671 -30.59 -10.35 -18.86
CA GLU A 671 -31.31 -10.01 -17.63
C GLU A 671 -31.59 -8.50 -17.53
N ALA A 672 -30.67 -7.67 -18.01
CA ALA A 672 -30.85 -6.23 -18.05
C ALA A 672 -31.90 -5.76 -19.09
N GLY A 673 -32.37 -6.65 -19.96
CA GLY A 673 -33.33 -6.33 -21.03
C GLY A 673 -32.75 -5.49 -22.17
N ILE A 674 -31.42 -5.48 -22.32
CA ILE A 674 -30.73 -4.77 -23.41
C ILE A 674 -30.84 -5.58 -24.70
N HIS A 675 -30.55 -6.88 -24.66
CA HIS A 675 -30.69 -7.77 -25.81
C HIS A 675 -32.04 -8.49 -25.77
N LYS A 676 -33.00 -8.08 -26.61
CA LYS A 676 -34.36 -8.60 -26.59
C LYS A 676 -34.95 -8.74 -27.99
N LYS A 677 -35.96 -9.61 -28.11
CA LYS A 677 -36.67 -9.83 -29.37
C LYS A 677 -37.50 -8.60 -29.74
N ASN A 678 -37.30 -8.08 -30.94
CA ASN A 678 -38.13 -7.02 -31.50
C ASN A 678 -39.46 -7.63 -31.98
N SER A 679 -40.57 -7.31 -31.30
CA SER A 679 -41.90 -7.85 -31.61
C SER A 679 -42.39 -7.52 -33.02
N LYS A 680 -41.90 -6.44 -33.65
CA LYS A 680 -42.29 -6.05 -35.00
C LYS A 680 -41.45 -6.73 -36.09
N LEU A 681 -40.17 -6.97 -35.80
CA LEU A 681 -39.19 -7.44 -36.79
C LEU A 681 -38.89 -8.93 -36.69
N GLY A 682 -39.21 -9.56 -35.57
CA GLY A 682 -39.08 -11.01 -35.35
C GLY A 682 -37.67 -11.48 -34.98
N TYR A 683 -36.66 -10.62 -35.04
CA TYR A 683 -35.26 -10.90 -34.67
C TYR A 683 -34.88 -10.18 -33.35
N TYR A 684 -33.72 -10.52 -32.77
CA TYR A 684 -33.21 -9.89 -31.54
C TYR A 684 -32.39 -8.61 -31.82
N GLU A 685 -32.39 -7.66 -30.91
CA GLU A 685 -31.60 -6.43 -31.07
C GLU A 685 -31.14 -5.89 -29.72
N LEU A 686 -30.07 -5.10 -29.76
CA LEU A 686 -29.61 -4.32 -28.62
C LEU A 686 -30.43 -3.03 -28.53
N THR A 687 -31.13 -2.85 -27.43
CA THR A 687 -32.02 -1.70 -27.19
C THR A 687 -31.82 -1.15 -25.80
N LYS A 688 -32.39 0.04 -25.59
CA LYS A 688 -32.50 0.62 -24.26
C LYS A 688 -33.18 -0.37 -23.29
N PRO A 689 -32.59 -0.61 -22.12
CA PRO A 689 -33.20 -1.45 -21.10
C PRO A 689 -34.50 -0.81 -20.58
N SER A 690 -35.37 -1.61 -19.96
CA SER A 690 -36.60 -1.12 -19.36
C SER A 690 -36.32 -0.28 -18.10
N SER A 691 -37.28 0.56 -17.69
CA SER A 691 -37.10 1.52 -16.58
C SER A 691 -36.89 0.86 -15.21
N ASP A 692 -37.27 -0.40 -15.06
CA ASP A 692 -37.06 -1.25 -13.88
C ASP A 692 -35.66 -1.92 -13.85
N SER A 693 -34.89 -1.84 -14.93
CA SER A 693 -33.53 -2.38 -14.99
C SER A 693 -32.55 -1.54 -14.18
N ASN A 694 -31.67 -2.19 -13.42
CA ASN A 694 -30.60 -1.54 -12.67
C ASN A 694 -29.62 -0.76 -13.58
N LEU A 695 -29.56 -1.08 -14.87
CA LEU A 695 -28.68 -0.42 -15.85
C LEU A 695 -29.36 0.74 -16.59
N TYR A 696 -30.64 1.02 -16.32
CA TYR A 696 -31.39 2.10 -16.99
C TYR A 696 -30.77 3.49 -16.78
N GLY A 697 -30.41 3.83 -15.54
CA GLY A 697 -29.77 5.10 -15.22
C GLY A 697 -28.41 5.26 -15.88
N LEU A 698 -27.63 4.18 -15.99
CA LEU A 698 -26.35 4.18 -16.68
C LEU A 698 -26.51 4.35 -18.20
N TRP A 699 -27.53 3.72 -18.79
CA TRP A 699 -27.85 3.90 -20.21
C TRP A 699 -28.22 5.34 -20.53
N ASN A 700 -29.05 5.98 -19.69
CA ASN A 700 -29.43 7.38 -19.87
C ASN A 700 -28.23 8.33 -19.82
N GLU A 701 -27.29 8.10 -18.89
CA GLU A 701 -26.06 8.88 -18.80
C GLU A 701 -25.18 8.68 -20.03
N SER A 702 -25.12 7.44 -20.53
CA SER A 702 -24.40 7.10 -21.76
C SER A 702 -25.02 7.79 -22.99
N GLU A 703 -26.35 7.86 -23.07
CA GLU A 703 -27.08 8.64 -24.09
C GLU A 703 -26.84 10.15 -23.94
N ALA A 704 -26.79 10.67 -22.71
CA ALA A 704 -26.49 12.07 -22.45
C ALA A 704 -25.07 12.46 -22.91
N PHE A 705 -24.09 11.56 -22.72
CA PHE A 705 -22.75 11.75 -23.26
C PHE A 705 -22.77 11.85 -24.81
N LEU A 706 -23.47 10.94 -25.50
CA LEU A 706 -23.62 11.03 -26.97
C LEU A 706 -24.28 12.34 -27.40
N ASN A 707 -25.39 12.71 -26.76
CA ASN A 707 -26.12 13.95 -27.07
C ASN A 707 -25.28 15.21 -26.84
N SER A 708 -24.37 15.19 -25.86
CA SER A 708 -23.43 16.30 -25.63
C SER A 708 -22.42 16.51 -26.78
N SER A 709 -22.28 15.53 -27.67
CA SER A 709 -21.44 15.60 -28.88
C SER A 709 -22.17 16.06 -30.14
N LEU A 710 -23.42 16.54 -30.02
CA LEU A 710 -24.20 17.07 -31.15
C LEU A 710 -23.53 18.29 -31.80
N SER A 711 -23.00 19.22 -30.99
CA SER A 711 -22.38 20.44 -31.50
C SER A 711 -20.92 20.25 -31.89
N ASN A 712 -20.15 19.49 -31.09
CA ASN A 712 -18.71 19.31 -31.27
C ASN A 712 -18.29 17.87 -31.01
N LYS A 713 -17.21 17.45 -31.69
CA LYS A 713 -16.55 16.17 -31.43
C LYS A 713 -16.07 16.12 -29.98
N ARG A 714 -16.35 15.03 -29.27
CA ARG A 714 -15.84 14.78 -27.91
C ARG A 714 -14.88 13.60 -27.89
N ASN A 715 -13.88 13.65 -27.02
CA ASN A 715 -12.94 12.56 -26.88
C ASN A 715 -13.60 11.37 -26.18
N LEU A 716 -13.38 10.15 -26.69
CA LEU A 716 -13.98 8.95 -26.10
C LEU A 716 -13.40 8.63 -24.71
N LEU A 717 -12.16 9.05 -24.41
CA LEU A 717 -11.58 8.93 -23.05
C LEU A 717 -12.45 9.65 -22.02
N GLU A 718 -13.03 10.81 -22.35
CA GLU A 718 -13.92 11.54 -21.44
C GLU A 718 -15.13 10.69 -21.00
N PHE A 719 -15.59 9.77 -21.86
CA PHE A 719 -16.69 8.86 -21.51
C PHE A 719 -16.24 7.80 -20.49
N TYR A 720 -15.04 7.25 -20.67
CA TYR A 720 -14.45 6.32 -19.71
C TYR A 720 -14.26 7.01 -18.34
N GLU A 721 -13.70 8.22 -18.33
CA GLU A 721 -13.46 9.01 -17.12
C GLU A 721 -14.77 9.38 -16.42
N LEU A 722 -15.80 9.80 -17.17
CA LEU A 722 -17.12 10.13 -16.64
C LEU A 722 -17.73 8.94 -15.87
N LEU A 723 -17.66 7.74 -16.43
CA LEU A 723 -18.18 6.53 -15.77
C LEU A 723 -17.31 6.05 -14.61
N GLN A 724 -16.00 6.29 -14.66
CA GLN A 724 -15.04 5.90 -13.61
C GLN A 724 -14.96 6.91 -12.45
N ALA A 725 -15.51 8.11 -12.61
CA ALA A 725 -15.59 9.15 -11.59
C ALA A 725 -16.90 9.07 -10.76
N SER A 726 -16.92 9.72 -9.60
CA SER A 726 -18.18 9.94 -8.84
C SER A 726 -19.16 10.76 -9.70
N PRO A 727 -20.47 10.46 -9.72
CA PRO A 727 -21.23 9.60 -8.79
C PRO A 727 -21.36 8.13 -9.18
N TYR A 728 -20.71 7.66 -10.25
CA TYR A 728 -20.81 6.27 -10.72
C TYR A 728 -19.67 5.38 -10.21
N LYS A 729 -18.42 5.86 -10.36
CA LYS A 729 -17.20 5.18 -9.93
C LYS A 729 -17.17 3.72 -10.40
N LEU A 730 -17.53 3.44 -11.65
CA LEU A 730 -17.56 2.06 -12.15
C LEU A 730 -16.15 1.50 -12.22
N LYS A 731 -15.99 0.22 -11.91
CA LYS A 731 -14.68 -0.43 -12.02
C LYS A 731 -14.34 -0.62 -13.50
N LYS A 732 -13.05 -0.45 -13.82
CA LYS A 732 -12.56 -0.51 -15.21
C LYS A 732 -13.01 -1.77 -15.95
N GLY A 733 -12.98 -2.92 -15.29
CA GLY A 733 -13.43 -4.18 -15.88
C GLY A 733 -14.89 -4.19 -16.33
N PHE A 734 -15.78 -3.42 -15.69
CA PHE A 734 -17.17 -3.27 -16.15
C PHE A 734 -17.25 -2.30 -17.32
N VAL A 735 -16.56 -1.16 -17.21
CA VAL A 735 -16.52 -0.10 -18.24
C VAL A 735 -15.99 -0.64 -19.57
N ASP A 736 -14.97 -1.49 -19.51
CA ASP A 736 -14.35 -2.16 -20.67
C ASP A 736 -15.31 -3.08 -21.45
N PHE A 737 -16.42 -3.51 -20.84
CA PHE A 737 -17.51 -4.20 -21.54
C PHE A 737 -18.61 -3.23 -21.92
N TRP A 738 -19.01 -2.36 -20.99
CA TRP A 738 -20.15 -1.46 -21.14
C TRP A 738 -19.98 -0.51 -22.32
N ILE A 739 -18.87 0.20 -22.43
CA ILE A 739 -18.68 1.22 -23.46
C ILE A 739 -18.69 0.59 -24.86
N PRO A 740 -17.90 -0.45 -25.18
CA PRO A 740 -17.98 -1.12 -26.48
C PRO A 740 -19.39 -1.61 -26.83
N ILE A 741 -20.09 -2.24 -25.89
CA ILE A 741 -21.45 -2.75 -26.09
C ILE A 741 -22.42 -1.59 -26.38
N PHE A 742 -22.35 -0.52 -25.59
CA PHE A 742 -23.19 0.66 -25.79
C PHE A 742 -22.92 1.31 -27.14
N LEU A 743 -21.64 1.44 -27.54
CA LEU A 743 -21.23 1.94 -28.85
C LEU A 743 -21.72 1.06 -30.00
N ILE A 744 -21.78 -0.26 -29.84
CA ILE A 744 -22.36 -1.17 -30.84
C ILE A 744 -23.88 -1.00 -30.90
N ALA A 745 -24.55 -0.93 -29.75
CA ALA A 745 -26.00 -0.75 -29.68
C ALA A 745 -26.44 0.60 -30.26
N LYS A 746 -25.60 1.62 -30.12
CA LYS A 746 -25.84 2.99 -30.58
C LYS A 746 -25.09 3.33 -31.87
N LYS A 747 -24.59 2.33 -32.61
CA LYS A 747 -23.77 2.53 -33.83
C LYS A 747 -24.45 3.38 -34.90
N GLU A 748 -25.78 3.52 -34.84
CA GLU A 748 -26.54 4.39 -35.74
C GLU A 748 -26.60 5.85 -35.27
N ASP A 749 -26.45 6.12 -33.97
CA ASP A 749 -26.71 7.44 -33.36
C ASP A 749 -25.46 8.38 -33.37
N TYR A 750 -24.31 7.91 -33.85
CA TYR A 750 -23.05 8.69 -33.85
C TYR A 750 -22.08 8.31 -34.99
N ALA A 751 -21.19 9.25 -35.36
CA ALA A 751 -19.96 8.97 -36.10
C ALA A 751 -18.77 8.85 -35.17
N LEU A 752 -17.92 7.87 -35.49
CA LEU A 752 -16.62 7.67 -34.86
C LEU A 752 -15.52 8.26 -35.75
N PHE A 753 -14.51 8.88 -35.13
CA PHE A 753 -13.34 9.42 -35.82
C PHE A 753 -12.07 8.99 -35.11
N HIS A 754 -11.00 8.78 -35.87
CA HIS A 754 -9.65 8.61 -35.36
C HIS A 754 -8.86 9.90 -35.58
N THR A 755 -8.10 10.36 -34.59
CA THR A 755 -7.31 11.62 -34.63
C THR A 755 -6.40 11.71 -35.85
N ASN A 756 -5.71 10.61 -36.19
CA ASN A 756 -4.80 10.55 -37.35
C ASN A 756 -5.45 10.06 -38.65
N GLY A 757 -6.67 9.52 -38.60
CA GLY A 757 -7.26 8.73 -39.69
C GLY A 757 -8.59 9.22 -40.24
N GLY A 758 -9.19 10.24 -39.61
CA GLY A 758 -10.50 10.77 -40.02
C GLY A 758 -11.64 9.84 -39.60
N PHE A 759 -12.74 9.88 -40.36
CA PHE A 759 -13.95 9.12 -40.08
C PHE A 759 -13.72 7.59 -40.11
N VAL A 760 -14.31 6.89 -39.14
CA VAL A 760 -14.25 5.42 -39.00
C VAL A 760 -15.61 4.84 -39.38
N PRO A 761 -15.76 4.25 -40.58
CA PRO A 761 -17.07 3.92 -41.15
C PRO A 761 -17.73 2.67 -40.57
N PHE A 762 -16.95 1.72 -40.06
CA PHE A 762 -17.47 0.45 -39.56
C PHE A 762 -16.84 0.14 -38.21
N LEU A 763 -17.65 -0.30 -37.26
CA LEU A 763 -17.19 -0.71 -35.94
C LEU A 763 -16.79 -2.19 -36.00
N THR A 764 -15.52 -2.47 -36.30
CA THR A 764 -14.98 -3.84 -36.35
C THR A 764 -14.39 -4.27 -35.01
N GLU A 765 -14.12 -5.57 -34.85
CA GLU A 765 -13.44 -6.10 -33.65
C GLU A 765 -12.10 -5.38 -33.40
N ASP A 766 -11.29 -5.16 -34.44
CA ASP A 766 -10.01 -4.46 -34.34
C ASP A 766 -10.14 -3.03 -33.84
N ILE A 767 -11.16 -2.31 -34.31
CA ILE A 767 -11.43 -0.93 -33.90
C ILE A 767 -11.86 -0.89 -32.43
N ILE A 768 -12.70 -1.82 -31.99
CA ILE A 768 -13.07 -1.95 -30.58
C ILE A 768 -11.85 -2.28 -29.70
N ASP A 769 -10.95 -3.16 -30.16
CA ASP A 769 -9.72 -3.47 -29.41
C ASP A 769 -8.78 -2.26 -29.34
N LEU A 770 -8.71 -1.45 -30.41
CA LEU A 770 -7.98 -0.18 -30.42
C LEU A 770 -8.61 0.85 -29.47
N ILE A 771 -9.93 1.01 -29.48
CA ILE A 771 -10.67 1.88 -28.56
C ILE A 771 -10.37 1.48 -27.11
N HIS A 772 -10.38 0.18 -26.81
CA HIS A 772 -10.08 -0.30 -25.47
C HIS A 772 -8.64 0.01 -25.04
N LYS A 773 -7.68 -0.08 -25.96
CA LYS A 773 -6.24 0.18 -25.69
C LYS A 773 -5.91 1.68 -25.61
N LYS A 774 -6.50 2.49 -26.48
CA LYS A 774 -6.21 3.92 -26.67
C LYS A 774 -7.48 4.72 -26.98
N PRO A 775 -8.42 4.85 -26.01
CA PRO A 775 -9.67 5.58 -26.24
C PRO A 775 -9.43 7.06 -26.57
N GLN A 776 -8.30 7.63 -26.13
CA GLN A 776 -7.90 9.02 -26.41
C GLN A 776 -7.68 9.32 -27.90
N ASP A 777 -7.41 8.31 -28.72
CA ASP A 777 -7.18 8.47 -30.16
C ASP A 777 -8.51 8.54 -30.94
N PHE A 778 -9.65 8.38 -30.25
CA PHE A 778 -10.97 8.35 -30.87
C PHE A 778 -11.86 9.52 -30.40
N LEU A 779 -12.60 10.07 -31.35
CA LEU A 779 -13.58 11.13 -31.14
C LEU A 779 -14.96 10.67 -31.59
N ILE A 780 -16.00 11.12 -30.90
CA ILE A 780 -17.40 10.84 -31.24
C ILE A 780 -18.15 12.14 -31.54
N LYS A 781 -19.02 12.10 -32.56
CA LYS A 781 -19.99 13.16 -32.87
C LYS A 781 -21.35 12.54 -33.16
N SER A 782 -22.38 12.95 -32.43
CA SER A 782 -23.77 12.63 -32.76
C SER A 782 -24.33 13.61 -33.79
N TYR A 783 -25.33 13.18 -34.56
CA TYR A 783 -25.98 14.02 -35.55
C TYR A 783 -27.48 14.06 -35.34
N ASP A 784 -28.07 15.23 -35.46
CA ASP A 784 -29.52 15.36 -35.67
C ASP A 784 -29.80 15.19 -37.17
N VAL A 785 -30.24 13.99 -37.55
CA VAL A 785 -30.65 13.65 -38.92
C VAL A 785 -32.18 13.63 -38.97
N SER A 786 -32.80 14.75 -38.62
CA SER A 786 -34.24 14.95 -38.78
C SER A 786 -34.57 15.74 -40.07
N GLY A 787 -35.65 15.34 -40.75
CA GLY A 787 -36.24 16.07 -41.88
C GLY A 787 -35.50 15.94 -43.23
N LEU A 788 -35.34 17.09 -43.91
CA LEU A 788 -34.94 17.31 -45.32
C LEU A 788 -33.61 16.65 -45.77
N LYS A 789 -32.80 16.13 -44.84
CA LYS A 789 -31.56 15.37 -45.14
C LYS A 789 -31.85 13.97 -45.69
N VAL A 790 -33.05 13.42 -45.51
CA VAL A 790 -33.41 12.05 -45.94
C VAL A 790 -33.46 11.90 -47.47
N ASN A 791 -34.04 12.86 -48.19
CA ASN A 791 -34.20 12.76 -49.66
C ASN A 791 -32.86 12.77 -50.41
N LEU A 792 -31.89 13.55 -49.94
CA LEU A 792 -30.53 13.57 -50.47
C LEU A 792 -29.82 12.23 -50.19
N LEU A 793 -30.04 11.64 -49.01
CA LEU A 793 -29.47 10.35 -48.64
C LEU A 793 -30.02 9.20 -49.49
N GLU A 794 -31.33 9.21 -49.79
CA GLU A 794 -31.92 8.26 -50.75
C GLU A 794 -31.29 8.41 -52.14
N SER A 795 -31.08 9.64 -52.60
CA SER A 795 -30.38 9.90 -53.88
C SER A 795 -28.97 9.32 -53.88
N TYR A 796 -28.25 9.39 -52.76
CA TYR A 796 -26.94 8.75 -52.63
C TYR A 796 -27.00 7.22 -52.52
N LYS A 797 -28.06 6.62 -51.94
CA LYS A 797 -28.21 5.15 -51.86
C LYS A 797 -28.21 4.51 -53.24
N GLU A 798 -28.94 5.10 -54.19
CA GLU A 798 -29.03 4.59 -55.57
C GLU A 798 -27.66 4.57 -56.27
N LEU A 799 -26.78 5.52 -55.97
CA LEU A 799 -25.46 5.66 -56.60
C LEU A 799 -24.46 4.57 -56.21
N VAL A 800 -24.55 4.13 -54.96
CA VAL A 800 -23.49 3.34 -54.34
C VAL A 800 -23.78 1.84 -54.39
N GLN A 801 -24.88 1.44 -55.05
CA GLN A 801 -25.33 0.04 -55.13
C GLN A 801 -25.29 -0.65 -53.76
N ILE A 802 -25.77 0.04 -52.73
CA ILE A 802 -26.09 -0.62 -51.47
C ILE A 802 -27.28 -1.51 -51.79
N GLY A 803 -27.02 -2.75 -52.21
CA GLY A 803 -28.06 -3.76 -52.37
C GLY A 803 -28.88 -3.84 -51.10
N ASP A 804 -30.16 -4.19 -51.20
CA ASP A 804 -31.24 -4.23 -50.18
C ASP A 804 -30.84 -4.88 -48.84
N SER A 805 -29.83 -4.34 -48.19
CA SER A 805 -29.39 -4.71 -46.87
C SER A 805 -30.36 -4.01 -45.94
N LYS A 806 -30.97 -4.81 -45.06
CA LYS A 806 -32.05 -4.43 -44.15
C LYS A 806 -31.60 -3.43 -43.07
N SER A 807 -30.77 -2.44 -43.39
CA SER A 807 -30.37 -1.35 -42.48
C SER A 807 -31.51 -0.35 -42.35
N LYS A 808 -32.22 -0.38 -41.23
CA LYS A 808 -33.45 0.41 -41.01
C LYS A 808 -33.21 1.81 -40.42
N GLY A 809 -31.96 2.29 -40.37
CA GLY A 809 -31.61 3.62 -39.88
C GLY A 809 -31.18 4.61 -40.98
N THR A 810 -31.75 5.82 -40.97
CA THR A 810 -31.33 6.93 -41.86
C THR A 810 -29.86 7.33 -41.61
N GLN A 811 -29.41 7.28 -40.34
CA GLN A 811 -28.04 7.61 -39.96
C GLN A 811 -27.02 6.51 -40.35
N SER A 812 -27.35 5.23 -40.23
CA SER A 812 -26.48 4.14 -40.70
C SER A 812 -26.37 4.13 -42.23
N THR A 813 -27.43 4.51 -42.92
CA THR A 813 -27.34 4.80 -44.35
C THR A 813 -26.38 5.97 -44.62
N PHE A 814 -26.56 7.10 -43.93
CA PHE A 814 -25.71 8.28 -44.09
C PHE A 814 -24.21 7.97 -43.93
N LEU A 815 -23.84 7.25 -42.86
CA LEU A 815 -22.47 6.86 -42.58
C LEU A 815 -21.92 5.82 -43.56
N SER A 816 -22.75 4.86 -43.99
CA SER A 816 -22.34 3.85 -44.97
C SER A 816 -22.13 4.43 -46.36
N ILE A 817 -22.95 5.39 -46.78
CA ILE A 817 -22.76 6.15 -48.03
C ILE A 817 -21.37 6.79 -48.03
N PHE A 818 -21.03 7.56 -47.00
CA PHE A 818 -19.72 8.21 -46.93
C PHE A 818 -18.56 7.19 -46.84
N GLY A 819 -18.74 6.12 -46.05
CA GLY A 819 -17.78 5.03 -45.97
C GLY A 819 -17.49 4.38 -47.32
N ASN A 820 -18.50 4.25 -48.18
CA ASN A 820 -18.33 3.74 -49.54
C ASN A 820 -17.65 4.75 -50.48
N PHE A 821 -17.84 6.06 -50.30
CA PHE A 821 -17.04 7.07 -51.01
C PHE A 821 -15.56 6.99 -50.62
N LEU A 822 -15.24 6.74 -49.34
CA LEU A 822 -13.86 6.52 -48.91
C LEU A 822 -13.29 5.21 -49.48
N ARG A 823 -14.09 4.14 -49.58
CA ARG A 823 -13.68 2.89 -50.27
C ARG A 823 -13.44 3.14 -51.75
N PHE A 824 -14.32 3.90 -52.39
CA PHE A 824 -14.18 4.32 -53.78
C PHE A 824 -12.87 5.07 -53.99
N GLN A 825 -12.57 6.08 -53.17
CA GLN A 825 -11.29 6.82 -53.21
C GLN A 825 -10.07 5.90 -53.07
N ARG A 826 -10.08 4.98 -52.08
CA ARG A 826 -8.96 4.05 -51.84
C ARG A 826 -8.76 3.03 -52.96
N GLY A 827 -9.80 2.78 -53.77
CA GLY A 827 -9.73 1.91 -54.94
C GLY A 827 -9.20 2.58 -56.20
N LEU A 828 -9.00 3.91 -56.20
CA LEU A 828 -8.44 4.64 -57.35
C LEU A 828 -6.92 4.50 -57.39
N ASN A 829 -6.35 4.38 -58.59
CA ASN A 829 -4.90 4.40 -58.77
C ASN A 829 -4.34 5.84 -58.74
N ASN A 830 -3.00 5.94 -58.64
CA ASN A 830 -2.30 7.22 -58.49
C ASN A 830 -2.53 8.18 -59.68
N TYR A 831 -2.69 7.65 -60.90
CA TYR A 831 -3.01 8.43 -62.09
C TYR A 831 -4.37 9.12 -61.96
N THR A 832 -5.42 8.35 -61.66
CA THR A 832 -6.79 8.88 -61.51
C THR A 832 -6.87 9.92 -60.39
N LEU A 833 -6.08 9.76 -59.33
CA LEU A 833 -6.01 10.72 -58.23
C LEU A 833 -5.38 12.08 -58.63
N LYS A 834 -4.61 12.14 -59.72
CA LYS A 834 -3.81 13.33 -60.10
C LYS A 834 -4.16 13.92 -61.46
N THR A 835 -4.77 13.16 -62.36
CA THR A 835 -5.04 13.61 -63.73
C THR A 835 -6.04 14.77 -63.79
N ASP A 836 -5.75 15.74 -64.64
CA ASP A 836 -6.63 16.87 -64.99
C ASP A 836 -7.41 16.59 -66.31
N LYS A 837 -7.29 15.38 -66.88
CA LYS A 837 -8.08 14.93 -68.05
C LYS A 837 -9.50 14.48 -67.69
N LEU A 838 -10.03 14.97 -66.58
CA LEU A 838 -11.42 14.80 -66.14
C LEU A 838 -12.20 16.09 -66.38
N SER A 839 -13.52 16.00 -66.50
CA SER A 839 -14.39 17.16 -66.52
C SER A 839 -14.21 18.01 -65.26
N SER A 840 -14.49 19.32 -65.35
CA SER A 840 -14.36 20.22 -64.19
C SER A 840 -15.20 19.77 -62.99
N LYS A 841 -16.37 19.16 -63.25
CA LYS A 841 -17.26 18.61 -62.21
C LYS A 841 -16.63 17.36 -61.56
N ALA A 842 -16.09 16.43 -62.36
CA ALA A 842 -15.43 15.23 -61.86
C ALA A 842 -14.16 15.55 -61.06
N THR A 843 -13.34 16.48 -61.54
CA THR A 843 -12.14 16.96 -60.83
C THR A 843 -12.49 17.54 -59.47
N LYS A 844 -13.43 18.49 -59.42
CA LYS A 844 -13.88 19.10 -58.15
C LYS A 844 -14.50 18.08 -57.19
N LEU A 845 -15.26 17.12 -57.70
CA LEU A 845 -15.85 16.06 -56.87
C LEU A 845 -14.76 15.12 -56.32
N ARG A 846 -13.79 14.69 -57.14
CA ARG A 846 -12.64 13.88 -56.70
C ARG A 846 -11.88 14.58 -55.58
N ASP A 847 -11.56 15.85 -55.77
CA ASP A 847 -10.81 16.64 -54.78
C ASP A 847 -11.62 16.82 -53.49
N ALA A 848 -12.93 17.06 -53.60
CA ALA A 848 -13.83 17.12 -52.45
C ALA A 848 -13.87 15.79 -51.68
N ILE A 849 -13.91 14.64 -52.37
CA ILE A 849 -13.85 13.31 -51.75
C ILE A 849 -12.50 13.15 -51.01
N MET A 850 -11.37 13.53 -51.64
CA MET A 850 -10.03 13.39 -51.05
C MET A 850 -9.82 14.24 -49.80
N VAL A 851 -10.37 15.45 -49.75
CA VAL A 851 -10.20 16.39 -48.64
C VAL A 851 -11.20 16.13 -47.50
N SER A 852 -12.34 15.51 -47.81
CA SER A 852 -13.41 15.31 -46.84
C SER A 852 -13.03 14.41 -45.66
N LYS A 853 -13.18 14.93 -44.44
CA LYS A 853 -12.90 14.20 -43.18
C LYS A 853 -14.15 13.98 -42.31
N ASP A 854 -15.23 14.68 -42.63
CA ASP A 854 -16.50 14.64 -41.90
C ASP A 854 -17.64 14.28 -42.85
N PRO A 855 -18.41 13.22 -42.58
CA PRO A 855 -19.45 12.75 -43.49
C PRO A 855 -20.57 13.79 -43.69
N GLU A 856 -20.86 14.62 -42.69
CA GLU A 856 -21.95 15.60 -42.76
C GLU A 856 -21.57 16.73 -43.71
N ASP A 857 -20.38 17.29 -43.50
CA ASP A 857 -19.87 18.34 -44.37
C ASP A 857 -19.64 17.84 -45.80
N ALA A 858 -19.14 16.62 -45.95
CA ALA A 858 -18.92 15.99 -47.26
C ALA A 858 -20.21 15.87 -48.07
N LEU A 859 -21.21 15.17 -47.54
CA LEU A 859 -22.41 14.79 -48.28
C LEU A 859 -23.39 15.95 -48.47
N PHE A 860 -23.45 16.88 -47.51
CA PHE A 860 -24.44 17.97 -47.56
C PHE A 860 -23.86 19.30 -48.06
N ASN A 861 -22.55 19.53 -47.98
CA ASN A 861 -21.94 20.80 -48.41
C ASN A 861 -20.92 20.61 -49.53
N LEU A 862 -19.85 19.86 -49.30
CA LEU A 862 -18.71 19.77 -50.22
C LEU A 862 -19.09 19.14 -51.56
N PHE A 863 -19.78 17.98 -51.57
CA PHE A 863 -20.13 17.30 -52.82
C PHE A 863 -21.16 18.09 -53.65
N PRO A 864 -22.26 18.64 -53.06
CA PRO A 864 -23.14 19.56 -53.78
C PRO A 864 -22.42 20.77 -54.37
N THR A 865 -21.58 21.45 -53.57
CA THR A 865 -20.86 22.65 -54.00
C THR A 865 -19.85 22.33 -55.10
N ALA A 866 -19.16 21.19 -55.03
CA ALA A 866 -18.22 20.72 -56.05
C ALA A 866 -18.90 20.53 -57.42
N LEU A 867 -20.16 20.10 -57.42
CA LEU A 867 -20.97 19.90 -58.63
C LEU A 867 -21.75 21.15 -59.06
N GLY A 868 -21.60 22.27 -58.33
CA GLY A 868 -22.22 23.56 -58.66
C GLY A 868 -23.62 23.77 -58.11
N PHE A 869 -24.03 23.02 -57.09
CA PHE A 869 -25.34 23.14 -56.46
C PHE A 869 -25.25 23.78 -55.07
N HIS A 870 -26.22 24.64 -54.74
CA HIS A 870 -26.39 25.15 -53.39
C HIS A 870 -27.23 24.20 -52.55
N THR A 871 -26.76 23.86 -51.35
CA THR A 871 -27.40 22.91 -50.42
C THR A 871 -28.85 23.26 -50.07
N LEU A 872 -29.24 24.54 -50.13
CA LEU A 872 -30.61 24.99 -49.89
C LEU A 872 -31.53 24.75 -51.10
N ALA A 873 -31.02 24.89 -52.32
CA ALA A 873 -31.80 24.69 -53.54
C ALA A 873 -32.15 23.21 -53.78
N ILE A 874 -31.27 22.29 -53.38
CA ILE A 874 -31.53 20.84 -53.44
C ILE A 874 -32.62 20.41 -52.44
N LYS A 875 -32.88 21.21 -51.39
CA LYS A 875 -33.87 20.88 -50.34
C LYS A 875 -35.31 21.17 -50.77
N GLU A 876 -35.53 22.08 -51.72
CA GLU A 876 -36.86 22.64 -52.01
C GLU A 876 -37.44 22.18 -53.35
N ASP A 877 -36.62 21.66 -54.29
CA ASP A 877 -37.03 21.31 -55.65
C ASP A 877 -36.58 19.89 -56.08
N GLN A 878 -37.54 19.06 -56.48
CA GLN A 878 -37.33 17.68 -56.93
C GLN A 878 -36.56 17.60 -58.26
N GLU A 879 -36.70 18.59 -59.15
CA GLU A 879 -35.96 18.63 -60.42
C GLU A 879 -34.47 18.91 -60.19
N VAL A 880 -34.16 19.78 -59.23
CA VAL A 880 -32.78 20.10 -58.82
C VAL A 880 -32.12 18.87 -58.19
N LEU A 881 -32.86 18.10 -57.37
CA LEU A 881 -32.37 16.84 -56.79
C LEU A 881 -32.02 15.80 -57.88
N ASN A 882 -32.90 15.59 -58.86
CA ASN A 882 -32.64 14.67 -59.97
C ASN A 882 -31.43 15.10 -60.82
N SER A 883 -31.29 16.42 -61.07
CA SER A 883 -30.14 16.98 -61.77
C SER A 883 -28.83 16.74 -61.00
N PHE A 884 -28.85 16.93 -59.69
CA PHE A 884 -27.71 16.63 -58.82
C PHE A 884 -27.32 15.14 -58.90
N THR A 885 -28.29 14.23 -58.76
CA THR A 885 -28.09 12.77 -58.85
C THR A 885 -27.44 12.37 -60.19
N ASN A 886 -27.90 12.93 -61.31
CA ASN A 886 -27.29 12.67 -62.62
C ASN A 886 -25.85 13.20 -62.73
N HIS A 887 -25.59 14.42 -62.23
CA HIS A 887 -24.23 14.99 -62.28
C HIS A 887 -23.24 14.19 -61.45
N ILE A 888 -23.63 13.71 -60.26
CA ILE A 888 -22.75 12.90 -59.42
C ILE A 888 -22.52 11.51 -60.01
N GLN A 889 -23.54 10.86 -60.61
CA GLN A 889 -23.36 9.58 -61.33
C GLN A 889 -22.34 9.70 -62.45
N ASN A 890 -22.51 10.74 -63.29
CA ASN A 890 -21.62 10.97 -64.43
C ASN A 890 -20.19 11.24 -63.96
N ALA A 891 -20.01 12.07 -62.93
CA ALA A 891 -18.69 12.35 -62.36
C ALA A 891 -18.03 11.10 -61.77
N ILE A 892 -18.75 10.28 -61.00
CA ILE A 892 -18.22 9.02 -60.44
C ILE A 892 -17.82 8.04 -61.55
N ARG A 893 -18.67 7.89 -62.58
CA ARG A 893 -18.40 7.01 -63.72
C ARG A 893 -17.15 7.46 -64.49
N GLU A 894 -17.01 8.77 -64.70
CA GLU A 894 -15.85 9.36 -65.35
C GLU A 894 -14.56 9.10 -64.55
N ILE A 895 -14.59 9.33 -63.22
CA ILE A 895 -13.44 9.04 -62.34
C ILE A 895 -13.08 7.54 -62.38
N ARG A 896 -14.07 6.63 -62.33
CA ARG A 896 -13.83 5.18 -62.41
C ARG A 896 -13.11 4.77 -63.68
N ASN A 897 -13.51 5.35 -64.81
CA ASN A 897 -13.03 4.96 -66.13
C ASN A 897 -11.77 5.73 -66.56
N ALA A 898 -11.28 6.69 -65.77
CA ALA A 898 -10.18 7.57 -66.15
C ALA A 898 -8.91 6.82 -66.57
N TYR A 899 -8.57 5.75 -65.84
CA TYR A 899 -7.42 4.92 -66.15
C TYR A 899 -7.66 3.99 -67.35
N ASP A 900 -8.87 3.48 -67.52
CA ASP A 900 -9.24 2.71 -68.71
C ASP A 900 -9.12 3.57 -69.97
N GLU A 901 -9.52 4.85 -69.89
CA GLU A 901 -9.35 5.81 -70.98
C GLU A 901 -7.87 6.12 -71.27
N LEU A 902 -7.00 6.16 -70.25
CA LEU A 902 -5.55 6.24 -70.48
C LEU A 902 -5.04 5.01 -71.23
N LEU A 903 -5.44 3.80 -70.81
CA LEU A 903 -5.07 2.56 -71.48
C LEU A 903 -5.56 2.55 -72.94
N ASN A 904 -6.78 3.01 -73.21
CA ASN A 904 -7.32 3.13 -74.57
C ASN A 904 -6.46 4.06 -75.44
N ARG A 905 -6.01 5.20 -74.91
CA ARG A 905 -5.12 6.13 -75.65
C ARG A 905 -3.76 5.51 -75.93
N VAL A 906 -3.16 4.83 -74.95
CA VAL A 906 -1.88 4.14 -75.11
C VAL A 906 -2.00 2.98 -76.11
N GLU A 907 -3.04 2.17 -76.00
CA GLU A 907 -3.33 1.07 -76.93
C GLU A 907 -3.45 1.58 -78.36
N LYS A 908 -4.22 2.64 -78.58
CA LYS A 908 -4.35 3.25 -79.90
C LYS A 908 -3.00 3.66 -80.47
N VAL A 909 -2.13 4.25 -79.66
CA VAL A 909 -0.78 4.63 -80.08
C VAL A 909 0.06 3.40 -80.45
N ILE A 910 -0.05 2.30 -79.72
CA ILE A 910 0.66 1.04 -80.04
C ILE A 910 0.16 0.48 -81.39
N ILE A 911 -1.16 0.37 -81.57
CA ILE A 911 -1.80 -0.11 -82.81
C ILE A 911 -1.34 0.74 -84.02
N ASP A 912 -1.41 2.06 -83.89
CA ASP A 912 -1.02 3.00 -84.93
C ASP A 912 0.49 2.91 -85.23
N SER A 913 1.33 2.76 -84.20
CA SER A 913 2.80 2.70 -84.35
C SER A 913 3.28 1.44 -85.06
N PHE A 914 2.55 0.34 -84.93
CA PHE A 914 2.85 -0.91 -85.64
C PHE A 914 2.07 -1.08 -86.94
N TYR A 915 1.23 -0.11 -87.34
CA TYR A 915 0.37 -0.19 -88.52
C TYR A 915 -0.51 -1.44 -88.52
N CYS A 916 -1.17 -1.73 -87.39
CA CYS A 916 -2.03 -2.89 -87.26
C CYS A 916 -3.37 -2.70 -87.98
N THR A 917 -3.97 -3.79 -88.48
CA THR A 917 -5.21 -3.73 -89.27
C THR A 917 -6.48 -3.91 -88.45
N SER A 918 -6.35 -4.50 -87.27
CA SER A 918 -7.43 -4.72 -86.31
C SER A 918 -7.17 -3.99 -84.98
N ALA A 919 -8.25 -3.62 -84.31
CA ALA A 919 -8.22 -3.11 -82.93
C ALA A 919 -8.51 -4.22 -81.88
N ASP A 920 -8.74 -5.46 -82.33
CA ASP A 920 -8.92 -6.61 -81.43
C ASP A 920 -7.58 -7.04 -80.81
N PHE A 921 -7.54 -7.18 -79.48
CA PHE A 921 -6.32 -7.44 -78.70
C PHE A 921 -5.54 -8.66 -79.18
N GLU A 922 -6.22 -9.78 -79.37
CA GLU A 922 -5.57 -11.02 -79.80
C GLU A 922 -5.06 -10.91 -81.24
N VAL A 923 -5.80 -10.20 -82.10
CA VAL A 923 -5.39 -10.01 -83.50
C VAL A 923 -4.17 -9.09 -83.59
N TYR A 924 -4.22 -7.88 -83.01
CA TYR A 924 -3.11 -6.94 -83.16
C TYR A 924 -1.85 -7.40 -82.41
N LYS A 925 -1.99 -8.10 -81.28
CA LYS A 925 -0.84 -8.66 -80.56
C LYS A 925 -0.09 -9.66 -81.43
N ASN A 926 -0.82 -10.56 -82.11
CA ASN A 926 -0.24 -11.50 -83.07
C ASN A 926 0.35 -10.79 -84.30
N GLU A 927 -0.32 -9.75 -84.82
CA GLU A 927 0.23 -8.92 -85.90
C GLU A 927 1.57 -8.27 -85.51
N ILE A 928 1.64 -7.66 -84.32
CA ILE A 928 2.87 -7.05 -83.80
C ILE A 928 3.97 -8.11 -83.68
N GLN A 929 3.68 -9.26 -83.06
CA GLN A 929 4.64 -10.36 -82.89
C GLN A 929 5.16 -10.87 -84.24
N SER A 930 4.29 -11.00 -85.24
CA SER A 930 4.69 -11.42 -86.59
C SER A 930 5.66 -10.41 -87.24
N LYS A 931 5.39 -9.11 -87.11
CA LYS A 931 6.21 -8.01 -87.69
C LYS A 931 7.61 -7.92 -87.08
N ILE A 932 7.78 -8.37 -85.84
CA ILE A 932 9.06 -8.33 -85.11
C ILE A 932 9.71 -9.72 -84.91
N SER A 933 9.12 -10.78 -85.45
CA SER A 933 9.50 -12.19 -85.20
C SER A 933 10.94 -12.52 -85.60
N GLU A 934 11.49 -11.85 -86.60
CA GLU A 934 12.83 -12.14 -87.13
C GLU A 934 13.97 -11.48 -86.30
N ILE A 935 13.65 -10.64 -85.32
CA ILE A 935 14.63 -9.95 -84.47
C ILE A 935 15.25 -10.92 -83.45
N SER A 936 16.58 -10.89 -83.27
CA SER A 936 17.22 -11.54 -82.13
C SER A 936 17.39 -10.57 -80.96
N PRO A 937 16.91 -10.92 -79.75
CA PRO A 937 17.00 -10.05 -78.57
C PRO A 937 18.42 -9.63 -78.19
N SER A 938 19.43 -10.45 -78.52
CA SER A 938 20.85 -10.19 -78.20
C SER A 938 21.48 -9.08 -79.04
N THR A 939 20.84 -8.69 -80.15
CA THR A 939 21.34 -7.65 -81.07
C THR A 939 20.70 -6.28 -80.83
N LEU A 940 19.68 -6.18 -79.98
CA LEU A 940 19.00 -4.94 -79.67
C LEU A 940 19.72 -4.14 -78.57
N GLY A 941 19.61 -2.82 -78.62
CA GLY A 941 20.01 -1.96 -77.50
C GLY A 941 19.20 -2.26 -76.23
N LYS A 942 19.73 -1.93 -75.05
CA LYS A 942 19.15 -2.32 -73.75
C LYS A 942 17.64 -2.02 -73.62
N VAL A 943 17.23 -0.78 -73.88
CA VAL A 943 15.81 -0.37 -73.77
C VAL A 943 14.95 -1.07 -74.83
N GLN A 944 15.45 -1.20 -76.06
CA GLN A 944 14.73 -1.89 -77.14
C GLN A 944 14.55 -3.39 -76.90
N SER A 945 15.55 -4.04 -76.29
CA SER A 945 15.47 -5.45 -75.92
C SER A 945 14.36 -5.69 -74.89
N VAL A 946 14.25 -4.81 -73.88
CA VAL A 946 13.19 -4.88 -72.86
C VAL A 946 11.83 -4.57 -73.48
N PHE A 947 11.73 -3.56 -74.34
CA PHE A 947 10.47 -3.21 -75.03
C PHE A 947 9.98 -4.38 -75.91
N TYR A 948 10.88 -4.98 -76.69
CA TYR A 948 10.61 -6.20 -77.46
C TYR A 948 10.09 -7.33 -76.57
N GLN A 949 10.76 -7.62 -75.45
CA GLN A 949 10.35 -8.68 -74.52
C GLN A 949 8.94 -8.47 -73.96
N ARG A 950 8.50 -7.22 -73.76
CA ARG A 950 7.13 -6.92 -73.32
C ARG A 950 6.11 -7.17 -74.43
N LEU A 951 6.41 -6.83 -75.67
CA LEU A 951 5.54 -7.09 -76.81
C LEU A 951 5.31 -8.60 -77.06
N ILE A 952 6.36 -9.42 -76.89
CA ILE A 952 6.27 -10.89 -77.04
C ILE A 952 5.86 -11.63 -75.76
N SER A 953 5.51 -10.88 -74.70
CA SER A 953 5.15 -11.45 -73.40
C SER A 953 3.92 -12.38 -73.51
N PRO A 954 3.87 -13.50 -72.75
CA PRO A 954 2.73 -14.42 -72.73
C PRO A 954 1.54 -13.89 -71.90
N LEU A 955 1.42 -12.56 -71.72
CA LEU A 955 0.30 -11.96 -71.00
C LEU A 955 -0.94 -11.92 -71.90
N ASP A 956 -1.96 -12.69 -71.55
CA ASP A 956 -3.21 -12.80 -72.32
C ASP A 956 -4.32 -11.85 -71.83
N ASP A 957 -4.01 -11.02 -70.84
CA ASP A 957 -4.89 -9.93 -70.37
C ASP A 957 -4.49 -8.60 -71.02
N ARG A 958 -5.46 -7.96 -71.68
CA ARG A 958 -5.30 -6.67 -72.38
C ARG A 958 -4.67 -5.60 -71.49
N VAL A 959 -5.21 -5.42 -70.30
CA VAL A 959 -4.80 -4.34 -69.38
C VAL A 959 -3.35 -4.54 -68.94
N SER A 960 -3.03 -5.75 -68.49
CA SER A 960 -1.69 -6.12 -68.03
C SER A 960 -0.66 -6.02 -69.15
N TRP A 961 -1.02 -6.42 -70.38
CA TRP A 961 -0.12 -6.34 -71.52
C TRP A 961 0.19 -4.89 -71.91
N ILE A 962 -0.84 -4.04 -72.09
CA ILE A 962 -0.66 -2.61 -72.43
C ILE A 962 0.17 -1.91 -71.37
N LYS A 963 -0.15 -2.12 -70.08
CA LYS A 963 0.62 -1.57 -68.96
C LYS A 963 2.09 -1.96 -69.06
N SER A 964 2.39 -3.24 -69.29
CA SER A 964 3.77 -3.72 -69.36
C SER A 964 4.58 -3.08 -70.50
N VAL A 965 3.94 -2.80 -71.63
CA VAL A 965 4.56 -2.13 -72.79
C VAL A 965 4.78 -0.64 -72.49
N ALA A 966 3.77 0.01 -71.91
CA ALA A 966 3.82 1.42 -71.55
C ALA A 966 4.88 1.70 -70.46
N ASP A 967 5.00 0.83 -69.45
CA ASP A 967 5.95 0.98 -68.35
C ASP A 967 7.40 1.07 -68.84
N VAL A 968 7.74 0.33 -69.90
CA VAL A 968 9.09 0.37 -70.50
C VAL A 968 9.32 1.66 -71.26
N ALA A 969 8.31 2.13 -72.00
CA ALA A 969 8.40 3.39 -72.73
C ALA A 969 8.39 4.61 -71.80
N LEU A 970 7.74 4.53 -70.64
CA LEU A 970 7.70 5.58 -69.63
C LEU A 970 8.93 5.56 -68.71
N GLY A 971 9.51 4.38 -68.47
CA GLY A 971 10.60 4.17 -67.50
C GLY A 971 10.14 4.04 -66.03
N LYS A 972 8.84 4.09 -65.78
CA LYS A 972 8.16 3.88 -64.48
C LYS A 972 6.76 3.31 -64.71
N GLY A 973 6.05 2.96 -63.64
CA GLY A 973 4.69 2.42 -63.76
C GLY A 973 3.71 3.41 -64.38
N LEU A 974 2.88 2.96 -65.33
CA LEU A 974 1.86 3.76 -66.01
C LEU A 974 0.85 4.38 -65.04
N GLU A 975 0.61 3.73 -63.90
CA GLU A 975 -0.26 4.23 -62.83
C GLU A 975 0.31 5.47 -62.13
N GLU A 976 1.59 5.80 -62.32
CA GLU A 976 2.25 6.99 -61.76
C GLU A 976 2.46 8.11 -62.79
N LEU A 977 1.90 7.96 -63.99
CA LEU A 977 1.96 8.95 -65.05
C LEU A 977 1.37 10.29 -64.59
N LEU A 978 2.03 11.39 -64.94
CA LEU A 978 1.46 12.73 -64.89
C LEU A 978 1.03 13.15 -66.30
N ASP A 979 0.01 13.99 -66.41
CA ASP A 979 -0.55 14.34 -67.72
C ASP A 979 0.47 15.03 -68.64
N GLU A 980 1.44 15.75 -68.08
CA GLU A 980 2.55 16.39 -68.82
C GLU A 980 3.54 15.37 -69.39
N GLU A 981 3.59 14.16 -68.85
CA GLU A 981 4.47 13.07 -69.31
C GLU A 981 3.79 12.21 -70.39
N GLU A 982 2.46 12.30 -70.57
CA GLU A 982 1.75 11.51 -71.59
C GLU A 982 2.24 11.78 -73.02
N PRO A 983 2.51 13.04 -73.46
CA PRO A 983 3.10 13.28 -74.78
C PRO A 983 4.47 12.63 -74.96
N LEU A 984 5.29 12.61 -73.90
CA LEU A 984 6.60 11.96 -73.92
C LEU A 984 6.43 10.44 -74.07
N LEU A 985 5.55 9.82 -73.28
CA LEU A 985 5.21 8.40 -73.41
C LEU A 985 4.82 8.04 -74.84
N ILE A 986 3.93 8.83 -75.45
CA ILE A 986 3.46 8.61 -76.82
C ILE A 986 4.63 8.68 -77.81
N SER A 987 5.50 9.69 -77.68
CA SER A 987 6.68 9.83 -78.55
C SER A 987 7.65 8.65 -78.42
N THR A 988 7.92 8.22 -77.18
CA THR A 988 8.83 7.09 -76.91
C THR A 988 8.26 5.78 -77.44
N ILE A 989 6.95 5.53 -77.31
CA ILE A 989 6.32 4.33 -77.90
C ILE A 989 6.50 4.33 -79.42
N LYS A 990 6.26 5.46 -80.09
CA LYS A 990 6.43 5.58 -81.54
C LYS A 990 7.88 5.34 -81.97
N ASP A 991 8.84 5.93 -81.27
CA ASP A 991 10.27 5.79 -81.58
C ASP A 991 10.77 4.37 -81.35
N LEU A 992 10.39 3.75 -80.23
CA LEU A 992 10.75 2.37 -79.92
C LEU A 992 10.12 1.40 -80.94
N SER A 993 8.84 1.58 -81.26
CA SER A 993 8.13 0.76 -82.25
C SER A 993 8.76 0.87 -83.64
N LEU A 994 9.05 2.09 -84.10
CA LEU A 994 9.69 2.32 -85.39
C LEU A 994 11.10 1.71 -85.44
N GLY A 995 11.86 1.83 -84.36
CA GLY A 995 13.18 1.21 -84.23
C GLY A 995 13.13 -0.31 -84.37
N LEU A 996 12.12 -0.98 -83.78
CA LEU A 996 11.92 -2.42 -83.93
C LEU A 996 11.49 -2.81 -85.35
N ILE A 997 10.59 -2.05 -85.98
CA ILE A 997 10.15 -2.28 -87.37
C ILE A 997 11.37 -2.20 -88.30
N LYS A 998 12.14 -1.10 -88.23
CA LYS A 998 13.36 -0.94 -89.04
C LYS A 998 14.38 -2.03 -88.77
N ALA A 999 14.58 -2.42 -87.50
CA ALA A 999 15.51 -3.50 -87.15
C ALA A 999 15.07 -4.85 -87.75
N SER A 1000 13.77 -5.15 -87.74
CA SER A 1000 13.19 -6.35 -88.35
C SER A 1000 13.44 -6.35 -89.87
N GLU A 1001 13.12 -5.24 -90.56
CA GLU A 1001 13.33 -5.09 -92.00
C GLU A 1001 14.80 -5.22 -92.42
N ILE A 1002 15.70 -4.52 -91.70
CA ILE A 1002 17.15 -4.57 -91.95
C ILE A 1002 17.67 -6.00 -91.79
N ARG A 1003 17.20 -6.69 -90.75
CA ARG A 1003 17.64 -8.04 -90.46
C ARG A 1003 17.13 -9.04 -91.48
N ASN A 1004 15.85 -8.99 -91.84
CA ASN A 1004 15.27 -9.85 -92.87
C ASN A 1004 16.08 -9.77 -94.17
N PHE A 1005 16.39 -8.53 -94.59
CA PHE A 1005 17.24 -8.32 -95.76
C PHE A 1005 18.66 -8.90 -95.56
N ASN A 1006 19.31 -8.61 -94.44
CA ASN A 1006 20.69 -9.01 -94.18
C ASN A 1006 20.87 -10.53 -93.99
N SER A 1007 19.87 -11.25 -93.47
CA SER A 1007 19.92 -12.71 -93.34
C SER A 1007 19.69 -13.42 -94.67
N ASN A 1008 18.92 -12.81 -95.57
CA ASN A 1008 18.52 -13.43 -96.84
C ASN A 1008 19.35 -12.95 -98.05
N SER A 1009 20.08 -11.84 -97.93
CA SER A 1009 20.88 -11.26 -99.01
C SER A 1009 22.30 -11.84 -99.07
N LYS A 1010 22.69 -12.37 -100.23
CA LYS A 1010 24.09 -12.68 -100.57
C LYS A 1010 24.83 -11.50 -101.24
N GLN A 1011 24.14 -10.38 -101.46
CA GLN A 1011 24.61 -9.27 -102.31
C GLN A 1011 25.13 -8.06 -101.52
N GLY A 1012 24.74 -7.88 -100.26
CA GLY A 1012 25.17 -6.74 -99.44
C GLY A 1012 24.50 -6.65 -98.07
N THR A 1013 24.89 -5.63 -97.30
CA THR A 1013 24.31 -5.29 -95.99
C THR A 1013 23.48 -4.02 -96.09
N LEU A 1014 22.20 -4.09 -95.75
CA LEU A 1014 21.28 -2.97 -95.64
C LEU A 1014 21.54 -2.18 -94.36
N TYR A 1015 21.63 -0.87 -94.50
CA TYR A 1015 21.62 0.12 -93.43
C TYR A 1015 20.46 1.08 -93.66
N SER A 1016 19.81 1.53 -92.60
CA SER A 1016 18.87 2.66 -92.65
C SER A 1016 19.53 3.86 -91.97
N ILE A 1017 19.46 5.01 -92.62
CA ILE A 1017 19.99 6.27 -92.11
C ILE A 1017 18.83 7.27 -92.06
N ARG A 1018 18.78 8.06 -90.98
CA ARG A 1018 17.87 9.19 -90.83
C ARG A 1018 18.70 10.45 -90.65
N PHE A 1019 18.53 11.41 -91.55
CA PHE A 1019 19.15 12.73 -91.48
C PHE A 1019 18.11 13.78 -91.12
N PHE A 1020 18.50 14.76 -90.31
CA PHE A 1020 17.65 15.90 -89.94
C PHE A 1020 18.22 17.18 -90.57
N GLY A 1021 17.39 17.90 -91.31
CA GLY A 1021 17.73 19.22 -91.87
C GLY A 1021 17.46 20.36 -90.88
N GLU A 1022 17.83 21.59 -91.26
CA GLU A 1022 17.66 22.79 -90.42
C GLU A 1022 16.19 23.12 -90.09
N THR A 1023 15.25 22.66 -90.92
CA THR A 1023 13.80 22.82 -90.73
C THR A 1023 13.21 21.83 -89.72
N GLY A 1024 14.01 20.85 -89.27
CA GLY A 1024 13.55 19.73 -88.45
C GLY A 1024 12.86 18.61 -89.24
N GLU A 1025 12.70 18.77 -90.56
CA GLU A 1025 12.29 17.68 -91.44
C GLU A 1025 13.42 16.64 -91.53
N PHE A 1026 13.03 15.35 -91.55
CA PHE A 1026 13.99 14.27 -91.68
C PHE A 1026 13.80 13.53 -93.00
N VAL A 1027 14.92 13.13 -93.60
CA VAL A 1027 14.96 12.22 -94.74
C VAL A 1027 15.40 10.86 -94.24
N ASP A 1028 14.52 9.87 -94.42
CA ASP A 1028 14.83 8.46 -94.20
C ASP A 1028 15.28 7.84 -95.52
N ASP A 1029 16.44 7.17 -95.50
CA ASP A 1029 16.90 6.40 -96.65
C ASP A 1029 17.44 5.02 -96.22
N LYS A 1030 17.46 4.11 -97.18
CA LYS A 1030 17.85 2.71 -97.04
C LYS A 1030 18.95 2.41 -98.06
N LEU A 1031 20.17 2.23 -97.56
CA LEU A 1031 21.36 2.02 -98.38
C LEU A 1031 21.85 0.58 -98.25
N VAL A 1032 22.00 -0.12 -99.38
CA VAL A 1032 22.61 -1.45 -99.42
C VAL A 1032 24.09 -1.30 -99.73
N VAL A 1033 24.93 -1.64 -98.76
CA VAL A 1033 26.37 -1.73 -98.95
C VAL A 1033 26.70 -3.10 -99.53
N ASN A 1034 26.93 -3.14 -100.85
CA ASN A 1034 27.22 -4.38 -101.56
C ASN A 1034 28.53 -5.04 -101.08
N THR A 1035 28.52 -6.36 -100.94
CA THR A 1035 29.72 -7.16 -100.57
C THR A 1035 30.59 -7.45 -101.79
N ASN A 1036 29.99 -7.62 -102.97
CA ASN A 1036 30.68 -7.84 -104.24
C ASN A 1036 30.88 -6.52 -104.99
N ILE A 1037 31.90 -5.77 -104.57
CA ILE A 1037 32.21 -4.48 -105.14
C ILE A 1037 33.20 -4.60 -106.32
N SER A 1038 32.98 -3.85 -107.40
CA SER A 1038 33.84 -3.80 -108.59
C SER A 1038 35.31 -3.44 -108.23
N LYS A 1039 36.27 -3.89 -109.06
CA LYS A 1039 37.70 -3.53 -108.88
C LYS A 1039 37.89 -2.01 -108.86
N GLU A 1040 37.12 -1.29 -109.67
CA GLU A 1040 37.13 0.17 -109.76
C GLU A 1040 36.71 0.82 -108.43
N PHE A 1041 35.58 0.43 -107.84
CA PHE A 1041 35.15 0.98 -106.56
C PHE A 1041 36.11 0.60 -105.42
N LYS A 1042 36.72 -0.59 -105.42
CA LYS A 1042 37.78 -0.93 -104.44
C LYS A 1042 38.99 0.00 -104.56
N SER A 1043 39.38 0.36 -105.77
CA SER A 1043 40.47 1.33 -106.00
C SER A 1043 40.09 2.73 -105.52
N ILE A 1044 38.89 3.21 -105.86
CA ILE A 1044 38.38 4.53 -105.45
C ILE A 1044 38.22 4.59 -103.91
N LYS A 1045 37.64 3.56 -103.29
CA LYS A 1045 37.50 3.46 -101.83
C LYS A 1045 38.87 3.53 -101.15
N LYS A 1046 39.89 2.85 -101.67
CA LYS A 1046 41.25 2.89 -101.12
C LYS A 1046 41.85 4.29 -101.22
N THR A 1047 41.75 4.93 -102.39
CA THR A 1047 42.21 6.31 -102.59
C THR A 1047 41.51 7.29 -101.67
N ILE A 1048 40.17 7.23 -101.57
CA ILE A 1048 39.38 8.09 -100.68
C ILE A 1048 39.79 7.84 -99.23
N SER A 1049 39.87 6.58 -98.79
CA SER A 1049 40.24 6.22 -97.41
C SER A 1049 41.63 6.73 -97.03
N GLU A 1050 42.63 6.56 -97.90
CA GLU A 1050 44.00 7.06 -97.69
C GLU A 1050 44.03 8.60 -97.67
N THR A 1051 43.25 9.25 -98.53
CA THR A 1051 43.21 10.72 -98.62
C THR A 1051 42.55 11.34 -97.40
N ILE A 1052 41.37 10.84 -97.00
CA ILE A 1052 40.66 11.35 -95.83
C ILE A 1052 41.38 10.97 -94.53
N SER A 1053 42.13 9.86 -94.47
CA SER A 1053 42.85 9.45 -93.26
C SER A 1053 43.88 10.48 -92.77
N LYS A 1054 44.32 11.39 -93.64
CA LYS A 1054 45.22 12.52 -93.33
C LYS A 1054 44.53 13.65 -92.56
N LEU A 1055 43.20 13.71 -92.58
CA LEU A 1055 42.39 14.63 -91.80
C LEU A 1055 42.19 14.04 -90.39
N ASP A 1056 42.01 14.91 -89.39
CA ASP A 1056 41.60 14.49 -88.06
C ASP A 1056 40.16 13.96 -88.05
N GLU A 1057 39.76 13.31 -86.96
CA GLU A 1057 38.49 12.60 -86.90
C GLU A 1057 37.27 13.50 -87.08
N ALA A 1058 37.31 14.75 -86.58
CA ALA A 1058 36.19 15.68 -86.70
C ALA A 1058 36.03 16.14 -88.15
N THR A 1059 37.11 16.57 -88.79
CA THR A 1059 37.09 17.02 -90.19
C THR A 1059 36.82 15.88 -91.17
N ARG A 1060 37.19 14.63 -90.85
CA ARG A 1060 36.77 13.45 -91.64
C ARG A 1060 35.26 13.23 -91.57
N LYS A 1061 34.68 13.31 -90.37
CA LYS A 1061 33.23 13.13 -90.17
C LYS A 1061 32.46 14.25 -90.85
N GLU A 1062 32.93 15.48 -90.75
CA GLU A 1062 32.40 16.64 -91.46
C GLU A 1062 32.36 16.41 -92.98
N LEU A 1063 33.50 16.05 -93.59
CA LEU A 1063 33.57 15.76 -95.03
C LEU A 1063 32.66 14.60 -95.45
N LEU A 1064 32.58 13.53 -94.66
CA LEU A 1064 31.71 12.38 -94.97
C LEU A 1064 30.23 12.75 -94.85
N VAL A 1065 29.86 13.61 -93.90
CA VAL A 1065 28.50 14.13 -93.77
C VAL A 1065 28.16 15.06 -94.93
N GLU A 1066 29.05 15.97 -95.32
CA GLU A 1066 28.83 16.89 -96.46
C GLU A 1066 28.68 16.15 -97.79
N LEU A 1067 29.50 15.11 -98.02
CA LEU A 1067 29.38 14.27 -99.20
C LEU A 1067 28.09 13.45 -99.19
N LEU A 1068 27.71 12.90 -98.04
CA LEU A 1068 26.50 12.08 -97.93
C LEU A 1068 25.23 12.94 -98.00
N SER A 1069 25.20 14.14 -97.39
CA SER A 1069 24.06 15.06 -97.46
C SER A 1069 23.82 15.51 -98.89
N LYS A 1070 24.89 15.83 -99.63
CA LYS A 1070 24.82 16.19 -101.05
C LYS A 1070 24.19 15.11 -101.92
N GLU A 1071 24.55 13.84 -101.70
CA GLU A 1071 23.98 12.70 -102.43
C GLU A 1071 22.55 12.37 -101.98
N MET A 1072 22.20 12.67 -100.73
CA MET A 1072 20.86 12.48 -100.19
C MET A 1072 19.90 13.66 -100.47
N HIS A 1073 20.36 14.69 -101.18
CA HIS A 1073 19.61 15.92 -101.48
C HIS A 1073 19.06 16.64 -100.23
N ILE A 1074 19.89 16.69 -99.19
CA ILE A 1074 19.66 17.39 -97.91
C ILE A 1074 20.57 18.60 -97.87
#